data_AF-A0A924G7P4-F1
#
_entry.id   AF-A0A924G7P4-F1
#
_cell.length_a   1.000
_cell.length_b   1.000
_cell.length_c   1.000
_cell.angle_alpha   90.00
_cell.angle_beta   90.00
_cell.angle_gamma   90.00
#
_symmetry.space_group_name_H-M   'P 1'
#
loop_
_entity.id
_entity.type
_entity.pdbx_description
1 polymer ?
#
loop_
_entity_poly.entity_id
_entity_poly.type
_entity_poly.pdbx_seq_one_letter_code
_entity_poly.pdbx_strand_id
1 'polypeptide(L)'
;HVWLNQQNPLHITDDIFVSSTTKEKSSTVNIDLPVQNQSYTKKTCTTETWITNREGKKIMQSPLQNIVVDAGATIVSSQKININNANLWSINNPYLYRVIAVVKQNGTTIDSIVKRIGIRSIDIKANGVFINGRHEKIKGINCHQDHAGVGSALPDYLQYYRIDLLKKMGVNAYRTSHHAPTPELLDACDSLGMLVLDEQRLLNSSPEYMSQFERLIKRDRNHASVFLWSIGNEEGWIHTNDFGKRIAQTLIAKQKELDPTRTSTYAADVANVFKGVNEVIPVRGFNYRQFAVADYHNDHPMQPIIGTEMGSTVTTRGIYEKDSIRGYVPDQDITAPWWASKAETWWQLAASNDYWLGGFVWTGFDYRGEPTPFQWPNINSHFGIMDMCGFPKNIYYYYQSWWTDKDVLHISPHWNWRGKEGKPIDVWVNTNADNAELFLNGKSLGKKEMPRNGHLQWTVNFEPGKLEAVAYKNGKKLTAKVETTNQPVEVVITPYKTTILADGKDATIINVSVMDKDGREVPDADNLIRFSIQGDAKIIGVGNGDPSSHEPDKCVDGTWQRALFNGKCQVIVQAGKTPSFIKFQATATGLWNGSTEIVAVSSANAAIITNDKNYTSKTNSSSKEIEKMIGADISFLPELEDKGVKFSDKGETKDAIEILKDHGFNYIRLRIFNEPANDSGYSPKKGFCDLEHTKQMAKRIKAAGMKLLLDFHYSDYWADPGKQYKPAAWKNLSFVELKKAVFDYTKKVLLELKEQGTLPDMVQAGNEINHGMLWPDGSIGNIDKLAQLINAGNAAVKEVDASIAIMVHIALGGQNSESEFFLDNMIARNVKFDLIGESYYPKWHGTLDDLRDNLTKLALKYNKDVVVVEYSQLKEAVNKIAFELPNNKGKGTFIWEPLSTWESVFEKNGVSNKLLLTYDNLSKQYLKK
;
A
#
# COMPACT_ATOMS: atom_id res chain seq x y z
N HIS A 1 18.37 -0.98 -15.35
CA HIS A 1 19.23 -2.18 -15.23
C HIS A 1 20.04 -2.41 -16.50
N VAL A 2 21.11 -3.22 -16.41
CA VAL A 2 21.84 -3.77 -17.57
C VAL A 2 22.00 -5.27 -17.33
N TRP A 3 21.77 -6.08 -18.37
CA TRP A 3 21.76 -7.54 -18.27
C TRP A 3 22.72 -8.17 -19.29
N LEU A 4 23.28 -9.33 -18.94
CA LEU A 4 24.02 -10.21 -19.85
C LEU A 4 23.22 -11.51 -20.01
N ASN A 5 22.68 -11.76 -21.20
CA ASN A 5 21.94 -12.99 -21.50
C ASN A 5 22.91 -14.04 -22.03
N GLN A 6 23.06 -15.15 -21.30
CA GLN A 6 23.82 -16.31 -21.76
C GLN A 6 22.85 -17.38 -22.28
N GLN A 7 22.96 -17.72 -23.56
CA GLN A 7 22.04 -18.64 -24.23
C GLN A 7 22.85 -19.73 -24.96
N ASN A 8 22.25 -20.92 -25.08
CA ASN A 8 22.80 -21.96 -25.96
C ASN A 8 22.68 -21.52 -27.44
N PRO A 9 23.50 -22.03 -28.37
CA PRO A 9 23.37 -21.68 -29.78
C PRO A 9 21.98 -21.99 -30.36
N LEU A 10 21.28 -22.98 -29.80
CA LEU A 10 19.85 -23.22 -30.04
C LEU A 10 19.06 -22.76 -28.82
N HIS A 11 18.30 -21.68 -28.95
CA HIS A 11 17.62 -21.03 -27.83
C HIS A 11 16.31 -20.36 -28.25
N ILE A 12 15.52 -19.95 -27.27
CA ILE A 12 14.31 -19.15 -27.39
C ILE A 12 14.70 -17.68 -27.44
N THR A 13 14.19 -16.92 -28.41
CA THR A 13 14.44 -15.48 -28.43
C THR A 13 13.51 -14.74 -27.47
N ASP A 14 13.89 -13.52 -27.05
CA ASP A 14 13.07 -12.69 -26.14
C ASP A 14 11.73 -12.24 -26.76
N ASP A 15 11.55 -12.46 -28.08
CA ASP A 15 10.37 -12.08 -28.88
C ASP A 15 9.16 -13.03 -28.71
N ILE A 16 9.15 -13.93 -27.73
CA ILE A 16 7.97 -14.76 -27.43
C ILE A 16 6.70 -13.91 -27.32
N PHE A 17 5.62 -14.34 -27.98
CA PHE A 17 4.33 -13.65 -27.93
C PHE A 17 3.27 -14.55 -27.32
N VAL A 18 2.60 -14.05 -26.29
CA VAL A 18 1.51 -14.74 -25.62
C VAL A 18 0.26 -13.87 -25.70
N SER A 19 -0.80 -14.45 -26.25
CA SER A 19 -2.12 -13.83 -26.30
C SER A 19 -3.18 -14.76 -25.71
N SER A 20 -4.32 -14.20 -25.32
CA SER A 20 -5.44 -14.99 -24.80
C SER A 20 -6.76 -14.55 -25.41
N THR A 21 -7.62 -15.51 -25.71
CA THR A 21 -9.03 -15.27 -26.00
C THR A 21 -9.89 -16.00 -24.98
N THR A 22 -10.95 -15.36 -24.51
CA THR A 22 -11.89 -15.95 -23.55
C THR A 22 -13.26 -16.02 -24.17
N LYS A 23 -13.87 -17.21 -24.16
CA LYS A 23 -15.26 -17.46 -24.55
C LYS A 23 -15.95 -18.20 -23.43
N GLU A 24 -17.02 -17.62 -22.90
CA GLU A 24 -17.74 -18.16 -21.74
C GLU A 24 -16.79 -18.46 -20.57
N LYS A 25 -16.67 -19.74 -20.17
CA LYS A 25 -15.81 -20.21 -19.08
C LYS A 25 -14.48 -20.81 -19.55
N SER A 26 -14.16 -20.75 -20.85
CA SER A 26 -12.92 -21.31 -21.40
C SER A 26 -12.03 -20.20 -21.96
N SER A 27 -10.79 -20.14 -21.48
CA SER A 27 -9.76 -19.25 -22.01
C SER A 27 -8.72 -20.05 -22.79
N THR A 28 -8.48 -19.66 -24.04
CA THR A 28 -7.42 -20.22 -24.88
C THR A 28 -6.23 -19.27 -24.84
N VAL A 29 -5.09 -19.76 -24.35
CA VAL A 29 -3.80 -19.06 -24.40
C VAL A 29 -3.04 -19.54 -25.63
N ASN A 30 -2.70 -18.62 -26.52
CA ASN A 30 -1.87 -18.88 -27.70
C ASN A 30 -0.45 -18.41 -27.41
N ILE A 31 0.54 -19.23 -27.76
CA ILE A 31 1.96 -18.97 -27.52
C ILE A 31 2.69 -19.14 -28.84
N ASP A 32 3.32 -18.07 -29.33
CA ASP A 32 4.23 -18.11 -30.45
C ASP A 32 5.67 -18.07 -29.90
N LEU A 33 6.35 -19.21 -30.00
CA LEU A 33 7.67 -19.44 -29.43
C LEU A 33 8.75 -19.40 -30.51
N PRO A 34 9.45 -18.26 -30.72
CA PRO A 34 10.57 -18.17 -31.65
C PRO A 34 11.80 -18.92 -31.11
N VAL A 35 12.26 -19.92 -31.86
CA VAL A 35 13.47 -20.70 -31.57
C VAL A 35 14.51 -20.39 -32.63
N GLN A 36 15.65 -19.84 -32.21
CA GLN A 36 16.77 -19.47 -33.07
C GLN A 36 17.90 -20.49 -32.96
N ASN A 37 18.50 -20.83 -34.10
CA ASN A 37 19.70 -21.63 -34.20
C ASN A 37 20.87 -20.80 -34.73
N GLN A 38 21.73 -20.33 -33.83
CA GLN A 38 22.97 -19.60 -34.15
C GLN A 38 24.17 -20.52 -34.41
N SER A 39 23.97 -21.85 -34.46
CA SER A 39 25.04 -22.77 -34.85
C SER A 39 25.18 -22.89 -36.37
N TYR A 40 26.31 -23.45 -36.83
CA TYR A 40 26.60 -23.66 -38.25
C TYR A 40 25.94 -24.90 -38.86
N THR A 41 25.13 -25.63 -38.09
CA THR A 41 24.50 -26.89 -38.52
C THR A 41 23.02 -26.88 -38.21
N LYS A 42 22.22 -27.55 -39.05
CA LYS A 42 20.82 -27.83 -38.76
C LYS A 42 20.67 -28.55 -37.42
N LYS A 43 19.70 -28.15 -36.61
CA LYS A 43 19.38 -28.80 -35.33
C LYS A 43 17.94 -29.30 -35.32
N THR A 44 17.76 -30.46 -34.69
CA THR A 44 16.44 -30.96 -34.30
C THR A 44 16.28 -30.79 -32.80
N CYS A 45 15.11 -30.29 -32.39
CA CYS A 45 14.75 -30.12 -30.99
C CYS A 45 13.24 -30.30 -30.80
N THR A 46 12.82 -30.26 -29.55
CA THR A 46 11.41 -30.33 -29.19
C THR A 46 11.02 -29.16 -28.32
N THR A 47 9.86 -28.59 -28.52
CA THR A 47 9.32 -27.48 -27.71
C THR A 47 8.10 -27.95 -26.92
N GLU A 48 7.96 -27.43 -25.71
CA GLU A 48 6.74 -27.55 -24.90
C GLU A 48 6.59 -26.30 -24.03
N THR A 49 5.36 -26.03 -23.59
CA THR A 49 5.04 -24.89 -22.73
C THR A 49 4.08 -25.35 -21.65
N TRP A 50 4.22 -24.84 -20.43
CA TRP A 50 3.22 -25.04 -19.39
C TRP A 50 2.89 -23.74 -18.65
N ILE A 51 1.71 -23.72 -18.05
CA ILE A 51 1.19 -22.57 -17.32
C ILE A 51 1.13 -22.93 -15.84
N THR A 52 1.61 -22.02 -14.98
CA THR A 52 1.48 -22.14 -13.52
C THR A 52 0.62 -21.03 -12.95
N ASN A 53 -0.02 -21.29 -11.82
CA ASN A 53 -0.65 -20.26 -11.00
C ASN A 53 0.39 -19.41 -10.25
N ARG A 54 -0.08 -18.44 -9.45
CA ARG A 54 0.81 -17.54 -8.70
C ARG A 54 1.68 -18.27 -7.67
N GLU A 55 1.20 -19.40 -7.14
CA GLU A 55 1.90 -20.29 -6.20
C GLU A 55 2.88 -21.27 -6.89
N GLY A 56 3.02 -21.21 -8.22
CA GLY A 56 3.94 -22.07 -8.97
C GLY A 56 3.41 -23.49 -9.28
N LYS A 57 2.17 -23.81 -8.90
CA LYS A 57 1.52 -25.06 -9.26
C LYS A 57 1.23 -25.09 -10.76
N LYS A 58 1.72 -26.11 -11.46
CA LYS A 58 1.42 -26.38 -12.87
C LYS A 58 -0.09 -26.63 -13.04
N ILE A 59 -0.72 -25.87 -13.92
CA ILE A 59 -2.16 -25.91 -14.23
C ILE A 59 -2.40 -26.75 -15.48
N MET A 60 -1.70 -26.44 -16.57
CA MET A 60 -1.84 -27.11 -17.87
C MET A 60 -0.50 -27.09 -18.64
N GLN A 61 -0.39 -27.95 -19.65
CA GLN A 61 0.80 -28.09 -20.51
C GLN A 61 0.38 -28.32 -21.96
N SER A 62 1.14 -27.78 -22.92
CA SER A 62 0.95 -28.04 -24.35
C SER A 62 1.53 -29.40 -24.75
N PRO A 63 1.06 -29.99 -25.86
CA PRO A 63 1.72 -31.14 -26.46
C PRO A 63 3.16 -30.80 -26.87
N LEU A 64 4.05 -31.78 -26.77
CA LEU A 64 5.42 -31.67 -27.24
C LEU A 64 5.44 -31.58 -28.78
N GLN A 65 6.15 -30.60 -29.33
CA GLN A 65 6.28 -30.40 -30.77
C GLN A 65 7.72 -30.64 -31.22
N ASN A 66 7.92 -31.47 -32.25
CA ASN A 66 9.22 -31.67 -32.88
C ASN A 66 9.44 -30.59 -33.95
N ILE A 67 10.56 -29.86 -33.87
CA ILE A 67 10.92 -28.85 -34.86
C ILE A 67 12.36 -29.06 -35.35
N VAL A 68 12.60 -28.62 -36.58
CA VAL A 68 13.92 -28.67 -37.22
C VAL A 68 14.28 -27.24 -37.61
N VAL A 69 15.35 -26.70 -37.05
CA VAL A 69 15.80 -25.32 -37.26
C VAL A 69 17.12 -25.33 -38.04
N ASP A 70 17.10 -24.75 -39.24
CA ASP A 70 18.31 -24.62 -40.07
C ASP A 70 19.36 -23.71 -39.43
N ALA A 71 20.60 -23.81 -39.91
CA ALA A 71 21.70 -22.98 -39.41
C ALA A 71 21.42 -21.49 -39.68
N GLY A 72 21.56 -20.64 -38.66
CA GLY A 72 21.29 -19.20 -38.73
C GLY A 72 19.79 -18.82 -38.80
N ALA A 73 18.88 -19.79 -38.78
CA ALA A 73 17.45 -19.55 -38.92
C ALA A 73 16.72 -19.40 -37.57
N THR A 74 15.54 -18.79 -37.64
CA THR A 74 14.56 -18.75 -36.54
C THR A 74 13.25 -19.37 -37.01
N ILE A 75 12.67 -20.27 -36.22
CA ILE A 75 11.35 -20.87 -36.47
C ILE A 75 10.43 -20.56 -35.30
N VAL A 76 9.17 -20.22 -35.60
CA VAL A 76 8.14 -20.01 -34.57
C VAL A 76 7.37 -21.31 -34.35
N SER A 77 7.44 -21.85 -33.13
CA SER A 77 6.60 -22.95 -32.66
C SER A 77 5.32 -22.39 -32.03
N SER A 78 4.20 -22.47 -32.75
CA SER A 78 2.90 -22.01 -32.25
C SER A 78 2.18 -23.09 -31.44
N GLN A 79 1.79 -22.75 -30.23
CA GLN A 79 1.19 -23.65 -29.25
C GLN A 79 -0.11 -23.07 -28.68
N LYS A 80 -1.02 -23.94 -28.23
CA LYS A 80 -2.30 -23.55 -27.63
C LYS A 80 -2.54 -24.32 -26.34
N ILE A 81 -2.98 -23.62 -25.31
CA ILE A 81 -3.34 -24.20 -24.02
C ILE A 81 -4.72 -23.67 -23.61
N ASN A 82 -5.65 -24.57 -23.31
CA ASN A 82 -6.99 -24.20 -22.82
C ASN A 82 -7.03 -24.27 -21.29
N ILE A 83 -7.58 -23.24 -20.66
CA ILE A 83 -7.78 -23.15 -19.22
C ILE A 83 -9.28 -22.93 -18.98
N ASN A 84 -9.90 -23.87 -18.29
CA ASN A 84 -11.29 -23.73 -17.84
C ASN A 84 -11.34 -22.91 -16.55
N ASN A 85 -12.32 -22.01 -16.44
CA ASN A 85 -12.54 -21.12 -15.31
C ASN A 85 -11.27 -20.35 -14.92
N ALA A 86 -10.59 -19.75 -15.90
CA ALA A 86 -9.41 -18.94 -15.65
C ALA A 86 -9.73 -17.75 -14.72
N ASN A 87 -8.82 -17.44 -13.80
CA ASN A 87 -8.88 -16.20 -13.04
C ASN A 87 -8.52 -15.05 -13.96
N LEU A 88 -9.50 -14.21 -14.29
CA LEU A 88 -9.29 -13.10 -15.20
C LEU A 88 -8.57 -11.94 -14.50
N TRP A 89 -7.62 -11.36 -15.21
CA TRP A 89 -6.97 -10.10 -14.82
C TRP A 89 -7.95 -8.94 -15.00
N SER A 90 -8.00 -8.05 -14.02
CA SER A 90 -8.68 -6.75 -14.07
C SER A 90 -8.01 -5.76 -13.12
N ILE A 91 -8.43 -4.49 -13.16
CA ILE A 91 -7.97 -3.42 -12.26
C ILE A 91 -8.13 -3.79 -10.77
N ASN A 92 -9.17 -4.56 -10.44
CA ASN A 92 -9.51 -4.94 -9.06
C ASN A 92 -9.11 -6.38 -8.71
N ASN A 93 -8.82 -7.21 -9.72
CA ASN A 93 -8.30 -8.56 -9.54
C ASN A 93 -7.10 -8.77 -10.50
N PRO A 94 -5.91 -8.23 -10.16
CA PRO A 94 -4.73 -8.32 -11.03
C PRO A 94 -4.09 -9.72 -10.99
N TYR A 95 -4.85 -10.76 -11.32
CA TYR A 95 -4.37 -12.13 -11.27
C TYR A 95 -3.41 -12.42 -12.43
N LEU A 96 -2.22 -12.92 -12.10
CA LEU A 96 -1.18 -13.25 -13.06
C LEU A 96 -0.80 -14.73 -13.01
N TYR A 97 -0.70 -15.31 -14.19
CA TYR A 97 -0.13 -16.63 -14.43
C TYR A 97 1.33 -16.50 -14.87
N ARG A 98 2.05 -17.63 -14.88
CA ARG A 98 3.36 -17.72 -15.54
C ARG A 98 3.32 -18.75 -16.65
N VAL A 99 3.74 -18.35 -17.84
CA VAL A 99 4.02 -19.23 -18.99
C VAL A 99 5.49 -19.59 -18.93
N ILE A 100 5.79 -20.88 -18.86
CA ILE A 100 7.15 -21.41 -18.91
C ILE A 100 7.25 -22.19 -20.21
N ALA A 101 8.02 -21.66 -21.15
CA ALA A 101 8.31 -22.29 -22.44
C ALA A 101 9.72 -22.86 -22.42
N VAL A 102 9.90 -24.07 -22.96
CA VAL A 102 11.19 -24.76 -22.97
C VAL A 102 11.52 -25.33 -24.34
N VAL A 103 12.81 -25.34 -24.65
CA VAL A 103 13.41 -26.08 -25.76
C VAL A 103 14.20 -27.24 -25.17
N LYS A 104 13.95 -28.44 -25.68
CA LYS A 104 14.69 -29.66 -25.31
C LYS A 104 15.44 -30.23 -26.50
N GLN A 105 16.61 -30.78 -26.25
CA GLN A 105 17.37 -31.59 -27.19
C GLN A 105 17.71 -32.93 -26.54
N ASN A 106 17.43 -34.03 -27.24
CA ASN A 106 17.61 -35.39 -26.72
C ASN A 106 16.94 -35.62 -25.35
N GLY A 107 15.73 -35.06 -25.17
CA GLY A 107 14.97 -35.15 -23.92
C GLY A 107 15.43 -34.21 -22.79
N THR A 108 16.55 -33.51 -22.95
CA THR A 108 17.10 -32.58 -21.94
C THR A 108 16.71 -31.15 -22.26
N THR A 109 16.24 -30.37 -21.27
CA THR A 109 16.01 -28.93 -21.42
C THR A 109 17.33 -28.22 -21.64
N ILE A 110 17.47 -27.55 -22.79
CA ILE A 110 18.64 -26.74 -23.13
C ILE A 110 18.37 -25.26 -22.97
N ASP A 111 17.11 -24.83 -23.02
CA ASP A 111 16.76 -23.44 -22.82
C ASP A 111 15.33 -23.29 -22.31
N SER A 112 15.08 -22.20 -21.58
CA SER A 112 13.75 -21.89 -21.04
C SER A 112 13.53 -20.40 -20.83
N ILE A 113 12.32 -19.94 -21.11
CA ILE A 113 11.90 -18.57 -20.79
C ILE A 113 10.62 -18.59 -19.95
N VAL A 114 10.52 -17.64 -19.01
CA VAL A 114 9.33 -17.42 -18.20
C VAL A 114 8.73 -16.06 -18.54
N LYS A 115 7.43 -16.02 -18.83
CA LYS A 115 6.67 -14.78 -19.01
C LYS A 115 5.48 -14.73 -18.06
N ARG A 116 5.32 -13.61 -17.35
CA ARG A 116 4.10 -13.31 -16.60
C ARG A 116 3.02 -12.86 -17.57
N ILE A 117 1.79 -13.35 -17.39
CA ILE A 117 0.64 -12.97 -18.21
C ILE A 117 -0.61 -12.77 -17.37
N GLY A 118 -1.49 -11.89 -17.81
CA GLY A 118 -2.87 -11.79 -17.34
C GLY A 118 -3.83 -12.24 -18.44
N ILE A 119 -4.82 -13.06 -18.09
CA ILE A 119 -5.88 -13.47 -19.03
C ILE A 119 -7.02 -12.47 -18.90
N ARG A 120 -7.33 -11.74 -19.98
CA ARG A 120 -8.36 -10.69 -20.00
C ARG A 120 -8.78 -10.35 -21.42
N SER A 121 -9.93 -9.71 -21.56
CA SER A 121 -10.34 -9.00 -22.77
C SER A 121 -10.50 -7.51 -22.48
N ILE A 122 -10.07 -6.67 -23.42
CA ILE A 122 -10.30 -5.22 -23.36
C ILE A 122 -10.86 -4.77 -24.71
N ASP A 123 -12.02 -4.14 -24.70
CA ASP A 123 -12.63 -3.52 -25.89
C ASP A 123 -12.66 -2.00 -25.73
N ILE A 124 -12.22 -1.27 -26.74
CA ILE A 124 -12.36 0.20 -26.80
C ILE A 124 -13.37 0.52 -27.91
N LYS A 125 -14.48 1.15 -27.53
CA LYS A 125 -15.59 1.50 -28.41
C LYS A 125 -15.91 2.97 -28.27
N ALA A 126 -16.72 3.51 -29.18
CA ALA A 126 -17.13 4.92 -29.13
C ALA A 126 -17.87 5.30 -27.84
N ASN A 127 -18.47 4.31 -27.17
CA ASN A 127 -19.27 4.48 -25.95
C ASN A 127 -18.61 3.93 -24.68
N GLY A 128 -17.31 3.63 -24.69
CA GLY A 128 -16.63 3.17 -23.47
C GLY A 128 -15.44 2.24 -23.67
N VAL A 129 -14.71 2.03 -22.58
CA VAL A 129 -13.70 0.97 -22.43
C VAL A 129 -14.31 -0.16 -21.61
N PHE A 130 -14.13 -1.41 -22.05
CA PHE A 130 -14.73 -2.57 -21.41
C PHE A 130 -13.67 -3.60 -21.05
N ILE A 131 -13.51 -3.92 -19.77
CA ILE A 131 -12.59 -4.97 -19.29
C ILE A 131 -13.41 -6.19 -18.90
N ASN A 132 -13.18 -7.32 -19.56
CA ASN A 132 -13.96 -8.55 -19.35
C ASN A 132 -15.49 -8.29 -19.45
N GLY A 133 -15.90 -7.40 -20.35
CA GLY A 133 -17.29 -6.98 -20.56
C GLY A 133 -17.83 -5.93 -19.58
N ARG A 134 -17.06 -5.51 -18.57
CA ARG A 134 -17.47 -4.45 -17.62
C ARG A 134 -17.00 -3.09 -18.11
N HIS A 135 -17.91 -2.12 -18.15
CA HIS A 135 -17.58 -0.74 -18.53
C HIS A 135 -16.68 -0.08 -17.48
N GLU A 136 -15.62 0.58 -17.93
CA GLU A 136 -14.64 1.26 -17.10
C GLU A 136 -14.38 2.66 -17.65
N LYS A 137 -14.56 3.68 -16.81
CA LYS A 137 -14.14 5.05 -17.12
C LYS A 137 -12.65 5.19 -16.84
N ILE A 138 -11.90 5.76 -17.78
CA ILE A 138 -10.46 5.98 -17.60
C ILE A 138 -10.22 7.16 -16.66
N LYS A 139 -9.70 6.86 -15.47
CA LYS A 139 -9.26 7.77 -14.41
C LYS A 139 -7.73 7.73 -14.41
N GLY A 140 -7.15 8.33 -15.44
CA GLY A 140 -5.75 8.20 -15.76
C GLY A 140 -4.89 9.34 -15.23
N ILE A 141 -3.57 9.11 -15.17
CA ILE A 141 -2.57 10.16 -14.96
C ILE A 141 -1.42 10.07 -15.97
N ASN A 142 -0.81 11.21 -16.27
CA ASN A 142 0.49 11.31 -16.92
C ASN A 142 1.58 11.32 -15.85
N CYS A 143 2.68 10.61 -16.09
CA CYS A 143 3.81 10.62 -15.18
C CYS A 143 5.14 10.51 -15.91
N HIS A 144 6.09 11.33 -15.48
CA HIS A 144 7.51 11.14 -15.76
C HIS A 144 8.13 10.07 -14.85
N GLN A 145 9.32 9.61 -15.24
CA GLN A 145 9.99 8.46 -14.64
C GLN A 145 10.69 8.75 -13.30
N ASP A 146 10.96 10.01 -12.95
CA ASP A 146 11.78 10.37 -11.80
C ASP A 146 11.05 10.39 -10.45
N HIS A 147 11.84 10.33 -9.38
CA HIS A 147 11.41 10.46 -7.99
C HIS A 147 12.45 11.24 -7.18
N ALA A 148 12.02 11.97 -6.15
CA ALA A 148 12.92 12.76 -5.31
C ALA A 148 14.07 11.92 -4.72
N GLY A 149 15.28 12.48 -4.64
CA GLY A 149 16.44 11.78 -4.07
C GLY A 149 17.18 10.84 -5.04
N VAL A 150 16.51 10.25 -6.04
CA VAL A 150 17.10 9.25 -6.95
C VAL A 150 17.02 9.62 -8.44
N GLY A 151 16.28 10.66 -8.80
CA GLY A 151 16.10 11.04 -10.21
C GLY A 151 15.45 9.89 -10.98
N SER A 152 15.94 9.58 -12.18
CA SER A 152 15.44 8.46 -13.01
C SER A 152 16.00 7.08 -12.61
N ALA A 153 16.89 6.99 -11.62
CA ALA A 153 17.53 5.75 -11.19
C ALA A 153 16.72 5.06 -10.07
N LEU A 154 15.44 4.78 -10.34
CA LEU A 154 14.53 4.21 -9.35
C LEU A 154 14.90 2.74 -9.06
N PRO A 155 15.03 2.34 -7.79
CA PRO A 155 14.92 0.94 -7.39
C PRO A 155 13.54 0.39 -7.78
N ASP A 156 13.46 -0.90 -8.10
CA ASP A 156 12.23 -1.56 -8.57
C ASP A 156 11.06 -1.35 -7.60
N TYR A 157 11.32 -1.42 -6.29
CA TYR A 157 10.30 -1.21 -5.26
C TYR A 157 9.65 0.19 -5.33
N LEU A 158 10.39 1.23 -5.74
CA LEU A 158 9.83 2.57 -5.89
C LEU A 158 8.74 2.63 -6.96
N GLN A 159 8.78 1.76 -7.98
CA GLN A 159 7.69 1.66 -8.95
C GLN A 159 6.41 1.16 -8.28
N TYR A 160 6.50 0.10 -7.47
CA TYR A 160 5.35 -0.42 -6.70
C TYR A 160 4.80 0.62 -5.73
N TYR A 161 5.69 1.32 -5.02
CA TYR A 161 5.32 2.41 -4.11
C TYR A 161 4.51 3.51 -4.84
N ARG A 162 5.04 4.02 -5.97
CA ARG A 162 4.39 5.09 -6.74
C ARG A 162 3.04 4.65 -7.30
N ILE A 163 2.94 3.43 -7.84
CA ILE A 163 1.67 2.90 -8.34
C ILE A 163 0.65 2.68 -7.20
N ASP A 164 1.06 2.21 -6.02
CA ASP A 164 0.15 2.07 -4.87
C ASP A 164 -0.41 3.44 -4.42
N LEU A 165 0.42 4.49 -4.37
CA LEU A 165 -0.06 5.85 -4.05
C LEU A 165 -1.13 6.33 -5.04
N LEU A 166 -0.92 6.11 -6.35
CA LEU A 166 -1.89 6.46 -7.38
C LEU A 166 -3.18 5.64 -7.24
N LYS A 167 -3.07 4.34 -6.95
CA LYS A 167 -4.23 3.47 -6.70
C LYS A 167 -5.03 3.95 -5.47
N LYS A 168 -4.37 4.39 -4.40
CA LYS A 168 -5.02 4.98 -3.21
C LYS A 168 -5.83 6.23 -3.53
N MET A 169 -5.41 7.01 -4.53
CA MET A 169 -6.16 8.18 -5.03
C MET A 169 -7.39 7.79 -5.87
N GLY A 170 -7.45 6.57 -6.41
CA GLY A 170 -8.52 6.12 -7.32
C GLY A 170 -8.13 6.06 -8.80
N VAL A 171 -6.83 6.21 -9.10
CA VAL A 171 -6.32 6.06 -10.47
C VAL A 171 -6.47 4.62 -10.94
N ASN A 172 -6.88 4.44 -12.19
CA ASN A 172 -6.95 3.12 -12.83
C ASN A 172 -6.17 3.02 -14.14
N ALA A 173 -5.59 4.11 -14.62
CA ALA A 173 -4.72 4.10 -15.80
C ALA A 173 -3.49 5.02 -15.65
N TYR A 174 -2.39 4.64 -16.31
CA TYR A 174 -1.11 5.33 -16.33
C TYR A 174 -0.69 5.59 -17.77
N ARG A 175 -0.27 6.81 -18.10
CA ARG A 175 0.36 7.15 -19.39
C ARG A 175 1.85 7.43 -19.19
N THR A 176 2.69 6.78 -20.00
CA THR A 176 4.16 6.85 -19.89
C THR A 176 4.72 8.09 -20.60
N SER A 177 4.30 9.27 -20.15
CA SER A 177 4.58 10.54 -20.81
C SER A 177 6.05 10.97 -20.69
N HIS A 178 6.82 11.16 -21.76
CA HIS A 178 6.60 10.67 -23.12
C HIS A 178 7.79 9.80 -23.53
N HIS A 179 7.81 8.56 -23.08
CA HIS A 179 8.94 7.65 -23.22
C HIS A 179 8.51 6.19 -23.05
N ALA A 180 9.33 5.29 -23.60
CA ALA A 180 9.24 3.87 -23.33
C ALA A 180 9.42 3.62 -21.82
N PRO A 181 8.48 2.96 -21.12
CA PRO A 181 8.59 2.69 -19.71
C PRO A 181 9.72 1.71 -19.41
N THR A 182 10.13 1.64 -18.14
CA THR A 182 10.96 0.52 -17.66
C THR A 182 10.09 -0.74 -17.48
N PRO A 183 10.57 -1.96 -17.76
CA PRO A 183 9.83 -3.19 -17.50
C PRO A 183 9.30 -3.30 -16.07
N GLU A 184 10.06 -2.79 -15.10
CA GLU A 184 9.71 -2.83 -13.67
C GLU A 184 8.47 -1.99 -13.34
N LEU A 185 8.22 -0.91 -14.09
CA LEU A 185 6.99 -0.12 -14.00
C LEU A 185 5.79 -0.92 -14.51
N LEU A 186 5.94 -1.60 -15.65
CA LEU A 186 4.89 -2.44 -16.22
C LEU A 186 4.61 -3.65 -15.32
N ASP A 187 5.63 -4.24 -14.68
CA ASP A 187 5.46 -5.28 -13.68
C ASP A 187 4.68 -4.79 -12.45
N ALA A 188 4.95 -3.56 -11.97
CA ALA A 188 4.17 -2.94 -10.90
C ALA A 188 2.72 -2.72 -11.33
N CYS A 189 2.47 -2.17 -12.52
CA CYS A 189 1.14 -1.97 -13.07
C CYS A 189 0.36 -3.29 -13.25
N ASP A 190 1.01 -4.33 -13.76
CA ASP A 190 0.43 -5.67 -13.90
C ASP A 190 0.02 -6.24 -12.55
N SER A 191 0.87 -6.08 -11.52
CA SER A 191 0.67 -6.66 -10.19
C SER A 191 -0.37 -5.92 -9.36
N LEU A 192 -0.47 -4.60 -9.53
CA LEU A 192 -1.35 -3.72 -8.74
C LEU A 192 -2.65 -3.37 -9.46
N GLY A 193 -2.82 -3.81 -10.71
CA GLY A 193 -4.04 -3.60 -11.49
C GLY A 193 -4.17 -2.16 -11.96
N MET A 194 -3.22 -1.71 -12.78
CA MET A 194 -3.20 -0.39 -13.42
C MET A 194 -3.17 -0.59 -14.94
N LEU A 195 -4.08 0.04 -15.68
CA LEU A 195 -3.99 0.06 -17.15
C LEU A 195 -2.83 0.95 -17.60
N VAL A 196 -2.17 0.62 -18.72
CA VAL A 196 -1.07 1.43 -19.25
C VAL A 196 -1.33 1.85 -20.71
N LEU A 197 -1.32 3.16 -20.92
CA LEU A 197 -1.13 3.79 -22.23
C LEU A 197 0.38 3.93 -22.44
N ASP A 198 0.94 3.01 -23.21
CA ASP A 198 2.38 2.88 -23.43
C ASP A 198 2.80 3.69 -24.66
N GLU A 199 3.80 4.55 -24.51
CA GLU A 199 4.02 5.67 -25.41
C GLU A 199 5.44 5.76 -25.98
N GLN A 200 5.51 6.01 -27.28
CA GLN A 200 6.69 6.52 -27.95
C GLN A 200 6.60 8.06 -28.08
N ARG A 201 7.72 8.77 -27.90
CA ARG A 201 7.75 10.25 -27.92
C ARG A 201 7.35 10.87 -29.26
N LEU A 202 8.01 10.47 -30.35
CA LEU A 202 7.99 11.19 -31.63
C LEU A 202 7.17 10.44 -32.68
N LEU A 203 6.31 11.18 -33.39
CA LEU A 203 5.59 10.69 -34.58
C LEU A 203 6.56 10.62 -35.77
N ASN A 204 7.34 9.55 -35.85
CA ASN A 204 8.42 9.43 -36.83
C ASN A 204 8.58 7.98 -37.32
N SER A 205 8.65 7.79 -38.64
CA SER A 205 8.80 6.49 -39.30
C SER A 205 10.17 6.26 -39.94
N SER A 206 11.20 7.03 -39.56
CA SER A 206 12.57 6.74 -39.98
C SER A 206 13.04 5.39 -39.41
N PRO A 207 14.07 4.75 -40.01
CA PRO A 207 14.53 3.43 -39.56
C PRO A 207 14.84 3.34 -38.06
N GLU A 208 15.40 4.40 -37.47
CA GLU A 208 15.71 4.45 -36.04
C GLU A 208 14.44 4.46 -35.17
N TYR A 209 13.50 5.37 -35.44
CA TYR A 209 12.26 5.48 -34.65
C TYR A 209 11.34 4.28 -34.86
N MET A 210 11.32 3.73 -36.08
CA MET A 210 10.64 2.47 -36.33
C MET A 210 11.26 1.35 -35.48
N SER A 211 12.59 1.22 -35.45
CA SER A 211 13.27 0.23 -34.60
C SER A 211 12.97 0.43 -33.10
N GLN A 212 12.88 1.67 -32.62
CA GLN A 212 12.47 1.95 -31.23
C GLN A 212 11.03 1.50 -30.96
N PHE A 213 10.10 1.82 -31.86
CA PHE A 213 8.69 1.44 -31.75
C PHE A 213 8.47 -0.08 -31.83
N GLU A 214 9.20 -0.77 -32.71
CA GLU A 214 9.17 -2.24 -32.80
C GLU A 214 9.68 -2.89 -31.51
N ARG A 215 10.77 -2.37 -30.92
CA ARG A 215 11.33 -2.86 -29.65
C ARG A 215 10.38 -2.62 -28.48
N LEU A 216 9.73 -1.46 -28.42
CA LEU A 216 8.71 -1.13 -27.43
C LEU A 216 7.60 -2.19 -27.45
N ILE A 217 6.93 -2.35 -28.60
CA ILE A 217 5.80 -3.28 -28.72
C ILE A 217 6.23 -4.72 -28.42
N LYS A 218 7.35 -5.18 -28.98
CA LYS A 218 7.80 -6.57 -28.77
C LYS A 218 8.12 -6.86 -27.30
N ARG A 219 8.75 -5.92 -26.60
CA ARG A 219 9.05 -6.02 -25.17
C ARG A 219 7.75 -6.08 -24.36
N ASP A 220 6.77 -5.22 -24.68
CA ASP A 220 5.68 -4.90 -23.77
C ASP A 220 4.35 -5.59 -24.08
N ARG A 221 4.17 -6.16 -25.28
CA ARG A 221 2.91 -6.78 -25.74
C ARG A 221 2.39 -7.93 -24.87
N ASN A 222 3.22 -8.52 -24.01
CA ASN A 222 2.82 -9.57 -23.07
C ASN A 222 2.30 -9.03 -21.72
N HIS A 223 2.50 -7.75 -21.40
CA HIS A 223 2.01 -7.15 -20.15
C HIS A 223 0.49 -7.08 -20.14
N ALA A 224 -0.09 -7.48 -19.01
CA ALA A 224 -1.54 -7.53 -18.84
C ALA A 224 -2.15 -6.12 -18.85
N SER A 225 -1.43 -5.18 -18.24
CA SER A 225 -1.77 -3.77 -18.03
C SER A 225 -1.82 -2.92 -19.28
N VAL A 226 -0.90 -3.14 -20.23
CA VAL A 226 -0.87 -2.38 -21.48
C VAL A 226 -2.18 -2.63 -22.22
N PHE A 227 -2.88 -1.56 -22.60
CA PHE A 227 -4.18 -1.66 -23.28
C PHE A 227 -4.27 -0.81 -24.54
N LEU A 228 -3.38 0.18 -24.69
CA LEU A 228 -3.38 1.13 -25.78
C LEU A 228 -1.93 1.59 -26.05
N TRP A 229 -1.56 1.69 -27.33
CA TRP A 229 -0.26 2.19 -27.76
C TRP A 229 -0.39 3.65 -28.20
N SER A 230 0.50 4.55 -27.75
CA SER A 230 0.59 5.91 -28.25
C SER A 230 1.74 6.04 -29.25
N ILE A 231 1.42 6.52 -30.46
CA ILE A 231 2.38 6.65 -31.57
C ILE A 231 3.11 8.00 -31.60
N GLY A 232 2.86 8.88 -30.63
CA GLY A 232 3.49 10.19 -30.52
C GLY A 232 2.66 11.21 -29.71
N ASN A 233 3.29 12.33 -29.39
CA ASN A 233 2.69 13.44 -28.65
C ASN A 233 3.03 14.80 -29.29
N GLU A 234 2.01 15.63 -29.56
CA GLU A 234 2.13 17.07 -29.87
C GLU A 234 3.15 17.45 -30.96
N GLU A 235 3.06 16.80 -32.11
CA GLU A 235 3.89 17.06 -33.29
C GLU A 235 3.23 18.09 -34.21
N GLY A 236 3.09 19.32 -33.68
CA GLY A 236 2.28 20.41 -34.24
C GLY A 236 2.55 20.76 -35.72
N TRP A 237 3.77 20.54 -36.20
CA TRP A 237 4.15 20.85 -37.58
C TRP A 237 3.61 19.86 -38.62
N ILE A 238 3.24 18.64 -38.20
CA ILE A 238 2.91 17.55 -39.13
C ILE A 238 1.57 16.88 -38.82
N HIS A 239 1.08 16.93 -37.59
CA HIS A 239 -0.05 16.09 -37.17
C HIS A 239 -1.41 16.46 -37.79
N THR A 240 -1.56 17.65 -38.39
CA THR A 240 -2.78 18.15 -39.05
C THR A 240 -2.70 18.11 -40.59
N ASN A 241 -1.68 17.46 -41.16
CA ASN A 241 -1.49 17.39 -42.61
C ASN A 241 -1.18 15.97 -43.09
N ASP A 242 -1.05 15.81 -44.42
CA ASP A 242 -0.88 14.49 -45.05
C ASP A 242 0.46 13.82 -44.70
N PHE A 243 1.47 14.56 -44.25
CA PHE A 243 2.73 13.96 -43.78
C PHE A 243 2.49 13.20 -42.48
N GLY A 244 1.85 13.84 -41.48
CA GLY A 244 1.50 13.17 -40.22
C GLY A 244 0.58 11.97 -40.45
N LYS A 245 -0.42 12.11 -41.35
CA LYS A 245 -1.31 11.00 -41.75
C LYS A 245 -0.55 9.78 -42.25
N ARG A 246 0.39 9.94 -43.18
CA ARG A 246 1.18 8.83 -43.74
C ARG A 246 2.09 8.17 -42.70
N ILE A 247 2.72 8.97 -41.83
CA ILE A 247 3.55 8.45 -40.75
C ILE A 247 2.68 7.62 -39.78
N ALA A 248 1.52 8.15 -39.38
CA ALA A 248 0.59 7.44 -38.51
C ALA A 248 0.10 6.12 -39.13
N GLN A 249 -0.28 6.10 -40.41
CA GLN A 249 -0.65 4.87 -41.12
C GLN A 249 0.47 3.82 -41.08
N THR A 250 1.72 4.25 -41.28
CA THR A 250 2.90 3.37 -41.23
C THR A 250 3.09 2.75 -39.85
N LEU A 251 3.01 3.57 -38.79
CA LEU A 251 3.14 3.10 -37.41
C LEU A 251 1.97 2.19 -37.00
N ILE A 252 0.73 2.53 -37.37
CA ILE A 252 -0.46 1.70 -37.11
C ILE A 252 -0.34 0.34 -37.83
N ALA A 253 0.14 0.31 -39.08
CA ALA A 253 0.36 -0.93 -39.81
C ALA A 253 1.40 -1.81 -39.09
N LYS A 254 2.53 -1.22 -38.66
CA LYS A 254 3.55 -1.93 -37.89
C LYS A 254 3.03 -2.42 -36.54
N GLN A 255 2.24 -1.62 -35.85
CA GLN A 255 1.62 -2.02 -34.59
C GLN A 255 0.70 -3.23 -34.77
N LYS A 256 -0.13 -3.25 -35.81
CA LYS A 256 -1.01 -4.40 -36.12
C LYS A 256 -0.23 -5.67 -36.50
N GLU A 257 0.90 -5.51 -37.18
CA GLU A 257 1.82 -6.62 -37.49
C GLU A 257 2.40 -7.24 -36.22
N LEU A 258 2.83 -6.42 -35.25
CA LEU A 258 3.53 -6.87 -34.05
C LEU A 258 2.61 -7.24 -32.88
N ASP A 259 1.48 -6.56 -32.72
CA ASP A 259 0.50 -6.81 -31.68
C ASP A 259 -0.92 -6.53 -32.20
N PRO A 260 -1.58 -7.48 -32.86
CA PRO A 260 -2.95 -7.31 -33.33
C PRO A 260 -3.99 -7.30 -32.19
N THR A 261 -3.58 -7.51 -30.93
CA THR A 261 -4.50 -7.64 -29.79
C THR A 261 -4.83 -6.32 -29.11
N ARG A 262 -4.14 -5.24 -29.48
CA ARG A 262 -4.35 -3.88 -28.99
C ARG A 262 -4.45 -2.90 -30.15
N THR A 263 -4.93 -1.71 -29.86
CA THR A 263 -5.04 -0.62 -30.84
C THR A 263 -4.12 0.54 -30.49
N SER A 264 -4.16 1.59 -31.29
CA SER A 264 -3.30 2.78 -31.14
C SER A 264 -4.11 4.07 -30.93
N THR A 265 -3.49 5.04 -30.27
CA THR A 265 -3.91 6.44 -30.16
C THR A 265 -2.74 7.38 -30.47
N TYR A 266 -3.03 8.67 -30.55
CA TYR A 266 -2.07 9.75 -30.73
C TYR A 266 -2.53 10.93 -29.87
N ALA A 267 -1.61 11.51 -29.11
CA ALA A 267 -1.89 12.63 -28.23
C ALA A 267 -1.75 13.96 -28.98
N ALA A 268 -2.88 14.65 -29.22
CA ALA A 268 -2.91 15.87 -30.02
C ALA A 268 -3.53 17.05 -29.27
N ASP A 269 -2.83 18.18 -29.26
CA ASP A 269 -3.18 19.47 -28.65
C ASP A 269 -4.08 20.37 -29.54
N VAL A 270 -4.83 19.74 -30.44
CA VAL A 270 -5.79 20.39 -31.35
C VAL A 270 -7.22 20.18 -30.89
N ALA A 271 -8.08 21.16 -31.20
CA ALA A 271 -9.51 21.15 -30.88
C ALA A 271 -10.30 20.22 -31.83
N ASN A 272 -11.39 20.70 -32.42
CA ASN A 272 -12.17 19.94 -33.40
C ASN A 272 -11.48 19.92 -34.78
N VAL A 273 -10.41 19.12 -34.91
CA VAL A 273 -9.63 18.98 -36.15
C VAL A 273 -9.55 17.51 -36.55
N PHE A 274 -10.22 17.15 -37.65
CA PHE A 274 -10.20 15.78 -38.20
C PHE A 274 -8.99 15.50 -39.09
N LYS A 275 -8.52 16.49 -39.86
CA LYS A 275 -7.47 16.33 -40.87
C LYS A 275 -6.13 15.86 -40.28
N GLY A 276 -5.39 15.03 -41.01
CA GLY A 276 -4.05 14.56 -40.65
C GLY A 276 -4.07 13.21 -39.93
N VAL A 277 -3.43 13.14 -38.75
CA VAL A 277 -3.35 11.90 -37.95
C VAL A 277 -4.73 11.45 -37.47
N ASN A 278 -5.61 12.40 -37.15
CA ASN A 278 -6.94 12.11 -36.60
C ASN A 278 -7.86 11.39 -37.60
N GLU A 279 -7.60 11.48 -38.92
CA GLU A 279 -8.34 10.75 -39.96
C GLU A 279 -8.12 9.24 -39.91
N VAL A 280 -6.98 8.79 -39.36
CA VAL A 280 -6.52 7.39 -39.47
C VAL A 280 -6.32 6.73 -38.11
N ILE A 281 -6.18 7.51 -37.04
CA ILE A 281 -5.95 6.98 -35.70
C ILE A 281 -7.21 6.27 -35.18
N PRO A 282 -7.11 5.03 -34.67
CA PRO A 282 -8.28 4.29 -34.20
C PRO A 282 -8.98 4.93 -33.00
N VAL A 283 -8.22 5.56 -32.10
CA VAL A 283 -8.73 6.25 -30.90
C VAL A 283 -8.20 7.68 -30.91
N ARG A 284 -9.10 8.67 -30.92
CA ARG A 284 -8.77 10.09 -30.93
C ARG A 284 -8.34 10.55 -29.52
N GLY A 285 -7.11 11.04 -29.39
CA GLY A 285 -6.55 11.54 -28.13
C GLY A 285 -6.50 13.07 -28.02
N PHE A 286 -7.23 13.67 -27.09
CA PHE A 286 -7.17 15.11 -26.82
C PHE A 286 -6.11 15.44 -25.77
N ASN A 287 -5.23 16.38 -26.07
CA ASN A 287 -4.48 17.12 -25.07
C ASN A 287 -5.22 18.44 -24.83
N TYR A 288 -5.72 18.63 -23.61
CA TYR A 288 -6.52 19.77 -23.19
C TYR A 288 -7.76 19.95 -24.09
N ARG A 289 -8.08 21.20 -24.47
CA ARG A 289 -9.14 21.52 -25.44
C ARG A 289 -10.50 20.89 -25.11
N GLN A 290 -10.78 20.69 -23.81
CA GLN A 290 -11.99 20.05 -23.29
C GLN A 290 -13.28 20.67 -23.82
N PHE A 291 -13.25 21.96 -24.17
CA PHE A 291 -14.37 22.70 -24.75
C PHE A 291 -14.80 22.19 -26.14
N ALA A 292 -13.92 21.51 -26.89
CA ALA A 292 -14.18 21.06 -28.26
C ALA A 292 -14.53 19.57 -28.39
N VAL A 293 -14.50 18.83 -27.28
CA VAL A 293 -14.67 17.36 -27.29
C VAL A 293 -16.08 16.97 -27.74
N ALA A 294 -17.11 17.69 -27.28
CA ALA A 294 -18.49 17.43 -27.66
C ALA A 294 -18.72 17.69 -29.16
N ASP A 295 -18.20 18.79 -29.69
CA ASP A 295 -18.34 19.13 -31.12
C ASP A 295 -17.65 18.09 -32.01
N TYR A 296 -16.43 17.67 -31.65
CA TYR A 296 -15.74 16.61 -32.40
C TYR A 296 -16.51 15.28 -32.34
N HIS A 297 -17.09 14.92 -31.19
CA HIS A 297 -17.91 13.71 -31.10
C HIS A 297 -19.14 13.79 -32.02
N ASN A 298 -19.82 14.94 -32.06
CA ASN A 298 -20.98 15.13 -32.93
C ASN A 298 -20.61 14.93 -34.41
N ASP A 299 -19.44 15.41 -34.82
CA ASP A 299 -18.94 15.27 -36.19
C ASP A 299 -18.41 13.85 -36.49
N HIS A 300 -17.90 13.14 -35.47
CA HIS A 300 -17.24 11.84 -35.60
C HIS A 300 -17.72 10.81 -34.55
N PRO A 301 -19.02 10.48 -34.51
CA PRO A 301 -19.63 9.77 -33.38
C PRO A 301 -19.15 8.32 -33.21
N MET A 302 -18.55 7.74 -34.25
CA MET A 302 -18.05 6.37 -34.25
C MET A 302 -16.58 6.25 -33.85
N GLN A 303 -15.83 7.36 -33.76
CA GLN A 303 -14.44 7.34 -33.34
C GLN A 303 -14.37 7.47 -31.81
N PRO A 304 -13.79 6.50 -31.07
CA PRO A 304 -13.60 6.61 -29.63
C PRO A 304 -12.71 7.79 -29.26
N ILE A 305 -13.09 8.52 -28.19
CA ILE A 305 -12.40 9.74 -27.74
C ILE A 305 -11.87 9.58 -26.32
N ILE A 306 -10.58 9.84 -26.13
CA ILE A 306 -9.93 9.82 -24.81
C ILE A 306 -9.15 11.12 -24.59
N GLY A 307 -9.10 11.60 -23.34
CA GLY A 307 -8.21 12.69 -22.98
C GLY A 307 -6.81 12.16 -22.71
N THR A 308 -5.86 12.35 -23.62
CA THR A 308 -4.46 11.91 -23.45
C THR A 308 -3.68 12.84 -22.51
N GLU A 309 -4.08 14.11 -22.40
CA GLU A 309 -3.64 15.06 -21.36
C GLU A 309 -4.79 15.96 -20.97
N MET A 310 -5.07 16.06 -19.67
CA MET A 310 -6.17 16.86 -19.12
C MET A 310 -5.73 17.56 -17.84
N GLY A 311 -6.50 18.57 -17.39
CA GLY A 311 -6.14 19.34 -16.20
C GLY A 311 -4.91 20.20 -16.47
N SER A 312 -3.81 19.94 -15.75
CA SER A 312 -2.63 20.82 -15.62
C SER A 312 -2.82 22.01 -14.68
N THR A 313 -3.60 21.80 -13.61
CA THR A 313 -3.62 22.74 -12.47
C THR A 313 -2.23 22.81 -11.84
N VAL A 314 -1.78 24.01 -11.52
CA VAL A 314 -0.49 24.24 -10.84
C VAL A 314 -0.71 24.55 -9.37
N THR A 315 -0.06 23.79 -8.48
CA THR A 315 -0.20 23.91 -7.02
C THR A 315 1.12 23.61 -6.29
N THR A 316 1.33 24.23 -5.13
CA THR A 316 2.47 23.95 -4.24
C THR A 316 1.95 23.43 -2.89
N ARG A 317 2.34 22.23 -2.49
CA ARG A 317 1.82 21.54 -1.30
C ARG A 317 1.81 22.44 -0.07
N GLY A 318 0.64 22.65 0.55
CA GLY A 318 0.49 23.38 1.81
C GLY A 318 0.69 24.90 1.70
N ILE A 319 0.85 25.46 0.51
CA ILE A 319 0.91 26.91 0.30
C ILE A 319 -0.47 27.41 -0.10
N TYR A 320 -0.91 28.55 0.43
CA TYR A 320 -2.26 29.10 0.15
C TYR A 320 -2.25 30.57 -0.27
N GLU A 321 -1.06 31.15 -0.35
CA GLU A 321 -0.84 32.49 -0.89
C GLU A 321 0.25 32.40 -1.94
N LYS A 322 0.04 33.10 -3.08
CA LYS A 322 1.02 33.12 -4.15
C LYS A 322 2.28 33.87 -3.69
N ASP A 323 3.44 33.25 -3.87
CA ASP A 323 4.74 33.87 -3.64
C ASP A 323 5.57 33.77 -4.93
N SER A 324 5.65 34.85 -5.69
CA SER A 324 6.40 34.86 -6.95
C SER A 324 7.92 34.89 -6.78
N ILE A 325 8.43 35.18 -5.56
CA ILE A 325 9.88 35.22 -5.28
C ILE A 325 10.37 33.81 -4.99
N ARG A 326 9.64 33.09 -4.13
CA ARG A 326 9.90 31.67 -3.84
C ARG A 326 9.36 30.73 -4.92
N GLY A 327 8.48 31.24 -5.79
CA GLY A 327 7.88 30.46 -6.87
C GLY A 327 6.85 29.46 -6.36
N TYR A 328 5.99 29.91 -5.44
CA TYR A 328 4.89 29.11 -4.92
C TYR A 328 3.54 29.57 -5.48
N VAL A 329 2.69 28.58 -5.76
CA VAL A 329 1.29 28.77 -6.18
C VAL A 329 0.35 28.16 -5.15
N PRO A 330 -0.83 28.78 -4.90
CA PRO A 330 -1.80 28.24 -3.96
C PRO A 330 -2.19 26.79 -4.25
N ASP A 331 -2.31 26.00 -3.19
CA ASP A 331 -2.71 24.59 -3.15
C ASP A 331 -4.24 24.47 -3.21
N GLN A 332 -4.84 25.07 -4.25
CA GLN A 332 -6.26 25.03 -4.54
C GLN A 332 -6.44 24.94 -6.06
N ASP A 333 -7.55 24.34 -6.52
CA ASP A 333 -7.85 24.20 -7.95
C ASP A 333 -8.34 25.53 -8.54
N ILE A 334 -7.45 26.52 -8.57
CA ILE A 334 -7.76 27.90 -8.98
C ILE A 334 -6.83 28.42 -10.08
N THR A 335 -5.67 27.79 -10.30
CA THR A 335 -4.69 28.23 -11.29
C THR A 335 -4.32 27.09 -12.25
N ALA A 336 -4.42 27.35 -13.55
CA ALA A 336 -3.92 26.48 -14.61
C ALA A 336 -3.29 27.35 -15.72
N PRO A 337 -2.33 26.84 -16.51
CA PRO A 337 -1.81 27.54 -17.68
C PRO A 337 -2.89 27.84 -18.73
N TRP A 338 -2.63 28.82 -19.60
CA TRP A 338 -3.62 29.31 -20.58
C TRP A 338 -4.10 28.25 -21.58
N TRP A 339 -3.28 27.23 -21.85
CA TRP A 339 -3.62 26.14 -22.78
C TRP A 339 -4.44 25.03 -22.13
N ALA A 340 -4.54 25.04 -20.80
CA ALA A 340 -4.97 23.92 -19.99
C ALA A 340 -6.27 24.24 -19.22
N SER A 341 -6.54 23.51 -18.14
CA SER A 341 -7.77 23.71 -17.35
C SER A 341 -7.62 23.28 -15.90
N LYS A 342 -8.55 23.73 -15.06
CA LYS A 342 -8.71 23.23 -13.70
C LYS A 342 -9.18 21.77 -13.70
N ALA A 343 -8.87 21.02 -12.65
CA ALA A 343 -9.30 19.63 -12.49
C ALA A 343 -10.82 19.50 -12.52
N GLU A 344 -11.53 20.43 -11.85
CA GLU A 344 -12.98 20.45 -11.84
C GLU A 344 -13.60 20.67 -13.22
N THR A 345 -13.00 21.55 -14.03
CA THR A 345 -13.54 21.94 -15.33
C THR A 345 -13.60 20.78 -16.33
N TRP A 346 -12.51 20.02 -16.50
CA TRP A 346 -12.51 18.94 -17.49
C TRP A 346 -13.22 17.68 -16.97
N TRP A 347 -13.07 17.37 -15.67
CA TRP A 347 -13.62 16.13 -15.13
C TRP A 347 -15.15 16.16 -15.08
N GLN A 348 -15.77 17.31 -14.77
CA GLN A 348 -17.23 17.44 -14.84
C GLN A 348 -17.77 17.09 -16.23
N LEU A 349 -17.06 17.50 -17.29
CA LEU A 349 -17.41 17.17 -18.67
C LEU A 349 -17.19 15.69 -18.95
N ALA A 350 -15.99 15.17 -18.68
CA ALA A 350 -15.66 13.77 -18.95
C ALA A 350 -16.56 12.80 -18.17
N ALA A 351 -16.79 13.04 -16.88
CA ALA A 351 -17.60 12.19 -16.01
C ALA A 351 -19.06 12.08 -16.46
N SER A 352 -19.61 13.13 -17.06
CA SER A 352 -21.02 13.21 -17.44
C SER A 352 -21.33 12.70 -18.85
N ASN A 353 -20.31 12.36 -19.64
CA ASN A 353 -20.46 12.02 -21.05
C ASN A 353 -19.82 10.65 -21.38
N ASP A 354 -20.64 9.66 -21.77
CA ASP A 354 -20.17 8.29 -22.05
C ASP A 354 -19.33 8.17 -23.33
N TYR A 355 -19.52 9.08 -24.29
CA TYR A 355 -18.70 9.12 -25.51
C TYR A 355 -17.25 9.55 -25.24
N TRP A 356 -17.00 10.15 -24.08
CA TRP A 356 -15.65 10.49 -23.64
C TRP A 356 -15.18 9.41 -22.68
N LEU A 357 -14.19 8.62 -23.10
CA LEU A 357 -13.70 7.45 -22.37
C LEU A 357 -13.12 7.76 -20.98
N GLY A 358 -12.93 9.04 -20.65
CA GLY A 358 -12.14 9.53 -19.53
C GLY A 358 -10.84 10.15 -20.04
N GLY A 359 -9.81 10.21 -19.20
CA GLY A 359 -8.53 10.76 -19.61
C GLY A 359 -7.43 10.70 -18.57
N PHE A 360 -6.28 11.29 -18.93
CA PHE A 360 -5.05 11.29 -18.15
C PHE A 360 -4.70 12.70 -17.69
N VAL A 361 -4.63 12.92 -16.38
CA VAL A 361 -4.30 14.25 -15.81
C VAL A 361 -2.80 14.54 -15.95
N TRP A 362 -2.43 15.75 -16.34
CA TRP A 362 -1.07 16.27 -16.21
C TRP A 362 -0.89 16.93 -14.83
N THR A 363 -0.18 16.36 -13.86
CA THR A 363 0.44 15.02 -13.78
C THR A 363 0.08 14.31 -12.47
N GLY A 364 0.38 13.01 -12.34
CA GLY A 364 0.21 12.29 -11.08
C GLY A 364 1.17 12.74 -9.98
N PHE A 365 2.45 12.91 -10.32
CA PHE A 365 3.51 13.43 -9.45
C PHE A 365 4.15 14.65 -10.09
N ASP A 366 4.63 15.59 -9.28
CA ASP A 366 5.61 16.57 -9.76
C ASP A 366 6.87 15.82 -10.24
N TYR A 367 7.63 16.48 -11.10
CA TYR A 367 8.84 15.94 -11.72
C TYR A 367 9.88 17.04 -11.90
N ARG A 368 11.12 16.65 -12.15
CA ARG A 368 12.24 17.59 -12.40
C ARG A 368 12.05 18.36 -13.71
N GLY A 369 12.29 19.67 -13.68
CA GLY A 369 12.14 20.56 -14.84
C GLY A 369 10.71 21.08 -15.02
N GLU A 370 10.48 21.76 -16.16
CA GLU A 370 9.19 22.37 -16.54
C GLU A 370 8.47 23.10 -15.38
N PRO A 371 9.11 24.09 -14.74
CA PRO A 371 8.62 24.72 -13.50
C PRO A 371 7.46 25.72 -13.73
N THR A 372 6.62 25.49 -14.73
CA THR A 372 5.47 26.33 -15.06
C THR A 372 4.59 26.52 -13.81
N PRO A 373 4.20 27.76 -13.46
CA PRO A 373 4.23 28.98 -14.29
C PRO A 373 5.52 29.81 -14.15
N PHE A 374 6.50 29.32 -13.41
CA PHE A 374 7.75 30.02 -13.12
C PHE A 374 8.91 29.49 -13.98
N GLN A 375 10.10 29.99 -13.68
CA GLN A 375 11.38 29.57 -14.24
C GLN A 375 12.34 29.36 -13.07
N TRP A 376 13.63 29.70 -13.23
CA TRP A 376 14.54 29.81 -12.09
C TRP A 376 13.98 30.74 -10.99
N PRO A 377 14.08 30.42 -9.69
CA PRO A 377 14.85 29.32 -9.07
C PRO A 377 14.13 27.97 -9.00
N ASN A 378 12.90 27.83 -9.48
CA ASN A 378 12.21 26.56 -9.46
C ASN A 378 12.87 25.55 -10.40
N ILE A 379 13.05 24.34 -9.88
CA ILE A 379 13.72 23.23 -10.59
C ILE A 379 12.82 21.99 -10.71
N ASN A 380 11.60 22.06 -10.17
CA ASN A 380 10.56 21.03 -10.31
C ASN A 380 9.28 21.67 -10.84
N SER A 381 8.41 20.84 -11.42
CA SER A 381 7.08 21.24 -11.86
C SER A 381 6.12 21.51 -10.69
N HIS A 382 4.97 22.11 -11.01
CA HIS A 382 3.87 22.38 -10.08
C HIS A 382 2.59 21.60 -10.41
N PHE A 383 2.62 20.79 -11.47
CA PHE A 383 1.46 20.11 -12.07
C PHE A 383 0.99 18.88 -11.32
N GLY A 384 1.87 18.28 -10.52
CA GLY A 384 1.62 17.04 -9.83
C GLY A 384 0.45 17.16 -8.86
N ILE A 385 -0.47 16.20 -8.90
CA ILE A 385 -1.49 16.03 -7.87
C ILE A 385 -0.84 15.68 -6.51
N MET A 386 0.30 14.99 -6.56
CA MET A 386 1.23 14.82 -5.45
C MET A 386 2.54 15.53 -5.77
N ASP A 387 3.29 15.93 -4.75
CA ASP A 387 4.64 16.45 -4.95
C ASP A 387 5.64 15.36 -5.38
N MET A 388 6.90 15.73 -5.63
CA MET A 388 7.92 14.76 -6.08
C MET A 388 8.23 13.64 -5.09
N CYS A 389 7.87 13.78 -3.81
CA CYS A 389 8.03 12.73 -2.80
C CYS A 389 6.79 11.82 -2.72
N GLY A 390 5.71 12.18 -3.43
CA GLY A 390 4.42 11.51 -3.36
C GLY A 390 3.56 11.99 -2.20
N PHE A 391 3.84 13.15 -1.61
CA PHE A 391 2.93 13.74 -0.62
C PHE A 391 1.73 14.38 -1.32
N PRO A 392 0.50 14.13 -0.86
CA PRO A 392 -0.70 14.69 -1.48
C PRO A 392 -0.76 16.21 -1.35
N LYS A 393 -1.07 16.88 -2.47
CA LYS A 393 -1.58 18.25 -2.50
C LYS A 393 -3.10 18.23 -2.35
N ASN A 394 -3.76 19.37 -2.19
CA ASN A 394 -5.22 19.38 -1.95
C ASN A 394 -6.04 18.82 -3.12
N ILE A 395 -5.55 18.99 -4.34
CA ILE A 395 -6.20 18.48 -5.55
C ILE A 395 -6.30 16.93 -5.57
N TYR A 396 -5.47 16.25 -4.77
CA TYR A 396 -5.59 14.80 -4.52
C TYR A 396 -6.99 14.44 -4.02
N TYR A 397 -7.49 15.19 -3.04
CA TYR A 397 -8.76 14.88 -2.38
C TYR A 397 -9.97 15.24 -3.25
N TYR A 398 -9.84 16.19 -4.19
CA TYR A 398 -10.83 16.41 -5.23
C TYR A 398 -10.97 15.14 -6.09
N TYR A 399 -9.87 14.63 -6.63
CA TYR A 399 -9.90 13.42 -7.45
C TYR A 399 -10.37 12.21 -6.64
N GLN A 400 -9.87 12.00 -5.43
CA GLN A 400 -10.28 10.87 -4.59
C GLN A 400 -11.78 10.86 -4.29
N SER A 401 -12.38 12.03 -4.07
CA SER A 401 -13.84 12.17 -3.86
C SER A 401 -14.63 11.59 -5.03
N TRP A 402 -14.20 11.88 -6.27
CA TRP A 402 -14.96 11.53 -7.47
C TRP A 402 -14.49 10.26 -8.16
N TRP A 403 -13.29 9.77 -7.84
CA TRP A 403 -12.67 8.59 -8.45
C TRP A 403 -12.74 7.34 -7.59
N THR A 404 -13.13 7.45 -6.33
CA THR A 404 -13.25 6.31 -5.41
C THR A 404 -14.62 6.24 -4.74
N ASP A 405 -14.95 5.05 -4.26
CA ASP A 405 -16.10 4.84 -3.38
C ASP A 405 -15.74 5.04 -1.89
N LYS A 406 -14.46 5.32 -1.57
CA LYS A 406 -13.99 5.59 -0.20
C LYS A 406 -14.75 6.78 0.38
N ASP A 407 -14.97 6.78 1.69
CA ASP A 407 -15.55 7.96 2.34
C ASP A 407 -14.50 9.07 2.43
N VAL A 408 -14.70 10.16 1.70
CA VAL A 408 -13.77 11.29 1.66
C VAL A 408 -14.44 12.49 2.32
N LEU A 409 -13.75 13.12 3.28
CA LEU A 409 -14.12 14.41 3.85
C LEU A 409 -12.82 15.12 4.24
N HIS A 410 -12.34 16.00 3.37
CA HIS A 410 -11.07 16.71 3.54
C HIS A 410 -11.30 18.21 3.67
N ILE A 411 -10.68 18.83 4.67
CA ILE A 411 -10.73 20.28 4.90
C ILE A 411 -9.38 20.86 4.50
N SER A 412 -9.41 21.95 3.73
CA SER A 412 -8.23 22.76 3.43
C SER A 412 -8.58 24.23 3.57
N PRO A 413 -7.64 25.12 3.95
CA PRO A 413 -6.23 24.87 4.27
C PRO A 413 -6.02 24.25 5.66
N HIS A 414 -4.75 24.10 6.09
CA HIS A 414 -4.41 23.90 7.50
C HIS A 414 -4.87 25.08 8.37
N TRP A 415 -4.89 24.92 9.70
CA TRP A 415 -5.36 25.95 10.63
C TRP A 415 -4.26 26.68 11.43
N ASN A 416 -3.04 26.74 10.88
CA ASN A 416 -1.92 27.57 11.37
C ASN A 416 -1.81 28.88 10.59
N TRP A 417 -2.36 29.97 11.13
CA TRP A 417 -2.37 31.29 10.50
C TRP A 417 -1.92 32.39 11.49
N ARG A 418 -0.84 32.12 12.21
CA ARG A 418 -0.32 33.00 13.27
C ARG A 418 -0.15 34.44 12.75
N GLY A 419 -0.75 35.41 13.45
CA GLY A 419 -0.71 36.83 13.05
C GLY A 419 -1.79 37.25 12.04
N LYS A 420 -2.69 36.35 11.65
CA LYS A 420 -3.85 36.64 10.79
C LYS A 420 -5.19 36.52 11.52
N GLU A 421 -5.21 36.65 12.84
CA GLU A 421 -6.42 36.58 13.65
C GLU A 421 -7.47 37.58 13.14
N GLY A 422 -8.70 37.10 12.93
CA GLY A 422 -9.81 37.87 12.38
C GLY A 422 -9.76 38.11 10.86
N LYS A 423 -8.70 37.67 10.15
CA LYS A 423 -8.63 37.79 8.68
C LYS A 423 -9.42 36.65 8.00
N PRO A 424 -10.07 36.92 6.87
CA PRO A 424 -10.80 35.89 6.13
C PRO A 424 -9.84 34.88 5.49
N ILE A 425 -10.17 33.61 5.60
CA ILE A 425 -9.49 32.47 4.98
C ILE A 425 -10.52 31.70 4.15
N ASP A 426 -10.19 31.40 2.90
CA ASP A 426 -11.02 30.55 2.05
C ASP A 426 -10.82 29.07 2.39
N VAL A 427 -11.83 28.50 3.04
CA VAL A 427 -11.87 27.09 3.44
C VAL A 427 -12.61 26.30 2.38
N TRP A 428 -11.92 25.30 1.80
CA TRP A 428 -12.49 24.35 0.86
C TRP A 428 -12.70 23.00 1.52
N VAL A 429 -13.81 22.35 1.20
CA VAL A 429 -14.11 20.98 1.61
C VAL A 429 -14.32 20.12 0.37
N ASN A 430 -13.46 19.11 0.22
CA ASN A 430 -13.61 18.05 -0.77
C ASN A 430 -14.26 16.82 -0.11
N THR A 431 -15.40 16.40 -0.64
CA THR A 431 -16.10 15.21 -0.12
C THR A 431 -16.96 14.57 -1.20
N ASN A 432 -17.21 13.27 -1.06
CA ASN A 432 -18.21 12.55 -1.84
C ASN A 432 -19.49 12.25 -1.05
N ALA A 433 -19.69 12.96 0.05
CA ALA A 433 -20.96 13.05 0.77
C ALA A 433 -21.96 13.96 0.04
N ASP A 434 -23.22 13.84 0.43
CA ASP A 434 -24.35 14.56 -0.16
C ASP A 434 -24.32 16.06 0.23
N ASN A 435 -23.77 16.36 1.42
CA ASN A 435 -23.64 17.70 1.97
C ASN A 435 -22.56 17.75 3.04
N ALA A 436 -22.15 18.97 3.41
CA ALA A 436 -21.30 19.21 4.57
C ALA A 436 -21.70 20.49 5.33
N GLU A 437 -21.55 20.48 6.64
CA GLU A 437 -21.64 21.62 7.53
C GLU A 437 -20.31 21.85 8.22
N LEU A 438 -19.87 23.11 8.25
CA LEU A 438 -18.58 23.51 8.79
C LEU A 438 -18.78 24.20 10.15
N PHE A 439 -17.90 23.94 11.11
CA PHE A 439 -17.94 24.49 12.46
C PHE A 439 -16.57 25.02 12.83
N LEU A 440 -16.50 26.22 13.39
CA LEU A 440 -15.28 26.78 13.99
C LEU A 440 -15.47 26.83 15.50
N ASN A 441 -14.67 26.14 16.30
CA ASN A 441 -14.80 26.15 17.76
C ASN A 441 -16.24 25.84 18.26
N GLY A 442 -16.92 24.92 17.55
CA GLY A 442 -18.28 24.46 17.88
C GLY A 442 -19.44 25.33 17.36
N LYS A 443 -19.16 26.51 16.80
CA LYS A 443 -20.18 27.38 16.18
C LYS A 443 -20.29 27.07 14.68
N SER A 444 -21.51 26.79 14.22
CA SER A 444 -21.80 26.47 12.81
C SER A 444 -21.53 27.69 11.91
N LEU A 445 -20.95 27.41 10.75
CA LEU A 445 -20.71 28.33 9.64
C LEU A 445 -21.67 28.06 8.46
N GLY A 446 -22.69 27.23 8.69
CA GLY A 446 -23.73 26.88 7.72
C GLY A 446 -23.45 25.60 6.94
N LYS A 447 -24.54 24.88 6.66
CA LYS A 447 -24.57 23.68 5.83
C LYS A 447 -24.64 24.04 4.34
N LYS A 448 -23.96 23.28 3.49
CA LYS A 448 -24.04 23.37 2.03
C LYS A 448 -24.24 21.99 1.41
N GLU A 449 -25.09 21.93 0.38
CA GLU A 449 -25.30 20.72 -0.44
C GLU A 449 -24.17 20.57 -1.46
N MET A 450 -23.67 19.35 -1.64
CA MET A 450 -22.50 19.09 -2.48
C MET A 450 -22.89 19.00 -3.96
N PRO A 451 -22.38 19.89 -4.84
CA PRO A 451 -22.52 19.70 -6.27
C PRO A 451 -21.77 18.44 -6.72
N ARG A 452 -22.43 17.60 -7.53
CA ARG A 452 -21.80 16.40 -8.10
C ARG A 452 -20.57 16.80 -8.93
N ASN A 453 -19.44 16.14 -8.70
CA ASN A 453 -18.16 16.44 -9.36
C ASN A 453 -17.63 17.87 -9.05
N GLY A 454 -17.97 18.47 -7.91
CA GLY A 454 -17.48 19.78 -7.49
C GLY A 454 -16.77 19.80 -6.13
N HIS A 455 -16.78 20.96 -5.47
CA HIS A 455 -16.31 21.14 -4.10
C HIS A 455 -17.25 22.10 -3.33
N LEU A 456 -17.01 22.26 -2.02
CA LEU A 456 -17.65 23.26 -1.18
C LEU A 456 -16.64 24.29 -0.69
N GLN A 457 -17.05 25.55 -0.55
CA GLN A 457 -16.20 26.64 -0.08
C GLN A 457 -16.90 27.49 0.98
N TRP A 458 -16.18 27.94 2.00
CA TRP A 458 -16.60 28.97 2.97
C TRP A 458 -15.49 30.02 3.09
N THR A 459 -15.86 31.26 3.41
CA THR A 459 -14.90 32.28 3.84
C THR A 459 -15.02 32.42 5.35
N VAL A 460 -13.94 32.11 6.08
CA VAL A 460 -13.94 31.97 7.54
C VAL A 460 -12.92 32.91 8.14
N ASN A 461 -13.33 33.78 9.06
CA ASN A 461 -12.37 34.61 9.78
C ASN A 461 -11.55 33.74 10.74
N PHE A 462 -10.22 33.81 10.61
CA PHE A 462 -9.32 32.95 11.37
C PHE A 462 -9.43 33.23 12.87
N GLU A 463 -9.69 32.16 13.62
CA GLU A 463 -9.62 32.11 15.08
C GLU A 463 -8.87 30.82 15.42
N PRO A 464 -7.80 30.87 16.23
CA PRO A 464 -7.10 29.67 16.67
C PRO A 464 -8.06 28.67 17.32
N GLY A 465 -7.85 27.39 17.06
CA GLY A 465 -8.66 26.32 17.65
C GLY A 465 -8.93 25.20 16.66
N LYS A 466 -10.18 24.75 16.58
CA LYS A 466 -10.60 23.59 15.79
C LYS A 466 -11.61 24.00 14.73
N LEU A 467 -11.29 23.70 13.48
CA LEU A 467 -12.23 23.73 12.37
C LEU A 467 -12.67 22.29 12.07
N GLU A 468 -13.97 22.04 12.04
CA GLU A 468 -14.57 20.71 11.95
C GLU A 468 -15.65 20.68 10.88
N ALA A 469 -15.66 19.63 10.06
CA ALA A 469 -16.69 19.38 9.07
C ALA A 469 -17.50 18.14 9.45
N VAL A 470 -18.82 18.23 9.32
CA VAL A 470 -19.75 17.11 9.46
C VAL A 470 -20.47 16.95 8.14
N ALA A 471 -20.43 15.74 7.58
CA ALA A 471 -21.03 15.44 6.28
C ALA A 471 -21.88 14.17 6.36
N TYR A 472 -22.85 14.02 5.44
CA TYR A 472 -23.68 12.82 5.35
C TYR A 472 -23.63 12.23 3.95
N LYS A 473 -23.28 10.95 3.83
CA LYS A 473 -23.26 10.18 2.58
C LYS A 473 -24.25 9.03 2.69
N ASN A 474 -25.36 9.06 1.96
CA ASN A 474 -26.42 8.06 2.06
C ASN A 474 -26.89 7.84 3.52
N GLY A 475 -27.01 8.93 4.29
CA GLY A 475 -27.35 8.90 5.72
C GLY A 475 -26.20 8.54 6.67
N LYS A 476 -25.04 8.09 6.18
CA LYS A 476 -23.84 7.82 7.01
C LYS A 476 -23.15 9.14 7.37
N LYS A 477 -23.00 9.41 8.67
CA LYS A 477 -22.24 10.57 9.17
C LYS A 477 -20.73 10.39 8.99
N LEU A 478 -20.09 11.40 8.43
CA LEU A 478 -18.64 11.57 8.30
C LEU A 478 -18.21 12.81 9.09
N THR A 479 -17.00 12.78 9.63
CA THR A 479 -16.42 13.89 10.39
C THR A 479 -14.95 14.06 10.05
N ALA A 480 -14.49 15.31 9.90
CA ALA A 480 -13.09 15.66 9.71
C ALA A 480 -12.76 16.93 10.49
N LYS A 481 -11.49 17.13 10.83
CA LYS A 481 -11.04 18.33 11.54
C LYS A 481 -9.62 18.74 11.15
N VAL A 482 -9.37 20.05 11.25
CA VAL A 482 -8.03 20.65 11.23
C VAL A 482 -7.91 21.59 12.43
N GLU A 483 -6.74 21.61 13.06
CA GLU A 483 -6.53 22.29 14.34
C GLU A 483 -5.27 23.15 14.30
N THR A 484 -5.31 24.28 15.01
CA THR A 484 -4.11 25.10 15.23
C THR A 484 -3.14 24.33 16.13
N THR A 485 -1.89 24.17 15.69
CA THR A 485 -0.87 23.39 16.40
C THR A 485 0.13 24.25 17.15
N ASN A 486 0.71 23.66 18.20
CA ASN A 486 1.82 24.25 18.94
C ASN A 486 3.14 24.12 18.16
N GLN A 487 4.24 24.56 18.76
CA GLN A 487 5.57 24.33 18.22
C GLN A 487 5.92 22.84 18.18
N PRO A 488 6.73 22.39 17.20
CA PRO A 488 7.26 21.03 17.15
C PRO A 488 8.01 20.67 18.44
N VAL A 489 7.85 19.43 18.91
CA VAL A 489 8.62 18.87 20.04
C VAL A 489 9.30 17.55 19.70
N GLU A 490 8.88 16.87 18.63
CA GLU A 490 9.35 15.52 18.33
C GLU A 490 9.40 15.25 16.82
N VAL A 491 10.46 14.56 16.39
CA VAL A 491 10.60 13.99 15.06
C VAL A 491 9.92 12.62 15.01
N VAL A 492 9.03 12.44 14.05
CA VAL A 492 8.32 11.19 13.81
C VAL A 492 8.73 10.61 12.46
N ILE A 493 8.99 9.31 12.45
CA ILE A 493 9.36 8.58 11.24
C ILE A 493 8.37 7.44 10.99
N THR A 494 8.04 7.25 9.72
CA THR A 494 7.05 6.27 9.26
C THR A 494 7.63 5.50 8.06
N PRO A 495 8.26 4.34 8.29
CA PRO A 495 8.71 3.48 7.20
C PRO A 495 7.52 2.80 6.50
N TYR A 496 7.59 2.63 5.18
CA TYR A 496 6.57 1.86 4.42
C TYR A 496 6.74 0.34 4.55
N LYS A 497 7.95 -0.10 4.89
CA LYS A 497 8.26 -1.48 5.28
C LYS A 497 9.48 -1.49 6.20
N THR A 498 9.49 -2.45 7.12
CA THR A 498 10.62 -2.67 8.04
C THR A 498 11.29 -4.01 7.80
N THR A 499 10.71 -4.90 6.99
CA THR A 499 11.41 -6.08 6.47
C THR A 499 11.78 -5.87 5.00
N ILE A 500 13.07 -6.01 4.66
CA ILE A 500 13.60 -5.85 3.30
C ILE A 500 14.46 -7.04 2.88
N LEU A 501 14.64 -7.27 1.57
CA LEU A 501 15.55 -8.31 1.08
C LEU A 501 17.00 -7.80 1.05
N ALA A 502 17.92 -8.59 1.58
CA ALA A 502 19.35 -8.33 1.56
C ALA A 502 19.97 -8.70 0.18
N ASP A 503 19.47 -8.11 -0.90
CA ASP A 503 19.89 -8.40 -2.28
C ASP A 503 20.69 -7.28 -2.94
N GLY A 504 20.95 -6.19 -2.21
CA GLY A 504 21.62 -4.99 -2.69
C GLY A 504 20.76 -4.10 -3.59
N LYS A 505 19.47 -4.40 -3.75
CA LYS A 505 18.54 -3.72 -4.66
C LYS A 505 17.30 -3.23 -3.94
N ASP A 506 16.74 -4.05 -3.06
CA ASP A 506 15.52 -3.75 -2.34
C ASP A 506 15.66 -2.47 -1.51
N ALA A 507 14.59 -1.70 -1.41
CA ALA A 507 14.61 -0.39 -0.78
C ALA A 507 13.31 -0.10 -0.05
N THR A 508 13.36 0.71 1.01
CA THR A 508 12.20 1.21 1.74
C THR A 508 12.18 2.73 1.72
N ILE A 509 10.97 3.29 1.77
CA ILE A 509 10.72 4.73 1.87
C ILE A 509 10.37 5.03 3.32
N ILE A 510 10.98 6.08 3.88
CA ILE A 510 10.70 6.56 5.23
C ILE A 510 10.23 8.01 5.12
N ASN A 511 8.97 8.24 5.46
CA ASN A 511 8.44 9.59 5.58
C ASN A 511 8.77 10.14 6.98
N VAL A 512 9.10 11.43 7.03
CA VAL A 512 9.50 12.11 8.24
C VAL A 512 8.64 13.36 8.41
N SER A 513 8.11 13.52 9.62
CA SER A 513 7.32 14.67 10.04
C SER A 513 7.73 15.11 11.44
N VAL A 514 7.11 16.19 11.93
CA VAL A 514 7.25 16.62 13.32
C VAL A 514 5.89 16.82 13.97
N MET A 515 5.83 16.48 15.26
CA MET A 515 4.62 16.58 16.07
C MET A 515 4.77 17.65 17.13
N ASP A 516 3.66 18.28 17.48
CA ASP A 516 3.55 19.15 18.65
C ASP A 516 3.34 18.34 19.94
N LYS A 517 3.35 19.03 21.10
CA LYS A 517 3.20 18.40 22.41
C LYS A 517 1.86 17.66 22.61
N ASP A 518 0.86 17.93 21.78
CA ASP A 518 -0.46 17.31 21.84
C ASP A 518 -0.57 16.17 20.81
N GLY A 519 0.53 15.79 20.14
CA GLY A 519 0.61 14.68 19.19
C GLY A 519 0.06 15.01 17.80
N ARG A 520 -0.03 16.29 17.42
CA ARG A 520 -0.53 16.73 16.11
C ARG A 520 0.64 17.10 15.19
N GLU A 521 0.55 16.70 13.93
CA GLU A 521 1.54 17.06 12.91
C GLU A 521 1.56 18.58 12.70
N VAL A 522 2.75 19.20 12.64
CA VAL A 522 2.88 20.66 12.44
C VAL A 522 2.97 20.97 10.94
N PRO A 523 1.92 21.51 10.31
CA PRO A 523 1.78 21.55 8.84
C PRO A 523 2.63 22.63 8.17
N ASP A 524 3.16 23.58 8.93
CA ASP A 524 3.99 24.70 8.48
C ASP A 524 5.45 24.59 8.96
N ALA A 525 5.87 23.42 9.47
CA ALA A 525 7.22 23.22 9.97
C ALA A 525 8.26 23.08 8.84
N ASP A 526 9.44 23.66 9.07
CA ASP A 526 10.57 23.74 8.13
C ASP A 526 11.89 23.22 8.72
N ASN A 527 11.84 22.51 9.86
CA ASN A 527 13.02 22.06 10.59
C ASN A 527 14.00 21.27 9.72
N LEU A 528 15.31 21.53 9.84
CA LEU A 528 16.35 20.70 9.25
C LEU A 528 16.48 19.37 10.00
N ILE A 529 16.20 18.27 9.31
CA ILE A 529 16.33 16.92 9.85
C ILE A 529 17.66 16.30 9.40
N ARG A 530 18.39 15.67 10.33
CA ARG A 530 19.62 14.92 10.09
C ARG A 530 19.37 13.43 10.25
N PHE A 531 19.89 12.64 9.32
CA PHE A 531 19.68 11.21 9.25
C PHE A 531 20.96 10.43 9.52
N SER A 532 20.85 9.34 10.27
CA SER A 532 21.93 8.37 10.42
C SER A 532 21.39 6.96 10.22
N ILE A 533 22.25 6.10 9.67
CA ILE A 533 21.97 4.70 9.41
C ILE A 533 23.15 3.84 9.86
N GLN A 534 22.86 2.69 10.47
CA GLN A 534 23.84 1.68 10.86
C GLN A 534 23.34 0.30 10.41
N GLY A 535 24.25 -0.61 10.04
CA GLY A 535 23.93 -1.91 9.45
C GLY A 535 24.31 -1.99 7.97
N ASP A 536 24.07 -3.14 7.32
CA ASP A 536 24.37 -3.32 5.89
C ASP A 536 23.23 -2.73 5.04
N ALA A 537 23.18 -1.39 4.99
CA ALA A 537 22.26 -0.60 4.20
C ALA A 537 22.82 0.82 3.98
N LYS A 538 22.26 1.54 3.02
CA LYS A 538 22.64 2.93 2.74
C LYS A 538 21.41 3.79 2.47
N ILE A 539 21.48 5.05 2.90
CA ILE A 539 20.57 6.07 2.38
C ILE A 539 20.99 6.33 0.93
N ILE A 540 20.04 6.29 0.01
CA ILE A 540 20.30 6.57 -1.40
C ILE A 540 19.65 7.86 -1.87
N GLY A 541 18.84 8.54 -1.06
CA GLY A 541 18.23 9.79 -1.50
C GLY A 541 17.36 10.41 -0.43
N VAL A 542 17.20 11.73 -0.49
CA VAL A 542 16.30 12.51 0.34
C VAL A 542 15.56 13.55 -0.49
N GLY A 543 14.39 13.99 -0.04
CA GLY A 543 13.61 15.04 -0.67
C GLY A 543 12.50 15.59 0.24
N ASN A 544 11.93 16.73 -0.12
CA ASN A 544 10.81 17.34 0.61
C ASN A 544 9.67 17.84 -0.29
N GLY A 545 9.85 17.87 -1.61
CA GLY A 545 8.82 18.31 -2.55
C GLY A 545 8.69 19.83 -2.72
N ASP A 546 9.58 20.63 -2.12
CA ASP A 546 9.64 22.06 -2.41
C ASP A 546 10.14 22.26 -3.87
N PRO A 547 9.34 22.91 -4.76
CA PRO A 547 9.72 23.12 -6.15
C PRO A 547 10.91 24.07 -6.33
N SER A 548 11.27 24.84 -5.30
CA SER A 548 12.36 25.83 -5.26
C SER A 548 13.56 25.40 -4.41
N SER A 549 13.51 24.22 -3.77
CA SER A 549 14.60 23.75 -2.92
C SER A 549 15.83 23.35 -3.74
N HIS A 550 16.97 23.96 -3.42
CA HIS A 550 18.28 23.60 -3.94
C HIS A 550 19.11 22.74 -2.98
N GLU A 551 18.53 22.29 -1.86
CA GLU A 551 19.19 21.33 -0.97
C GLU A 551 19.50 20.01 -1.72
N PRO A 552 20.66 19.37 -1.43
CA PRO A 552 21.15 18.24 -2.22
C PRO A 552 20.35 16.95 -1.98
N ASP A 553 19.77 16.40 -3.05
CA ASP A 553 19.04 15.12 -3.06
C ASP A 553 19.93 13.92 -2.70
N LYS A 554 21.22 14.06 -2.96
CA LYS A 554 22.29 13.15 -2.56
C LYS A 554 23.26 13.90 -1.66
N CYS A 555 23.34 13.51 -0.40
CA CYS A 555 24.36 14.04 0.50
C CYS A 555 25.64 13.20 0.41
N VAL A 556 26.75 13.75 0.89
CA VAL A 556 27.94 12.93 1.17
C VAL A 556 27.58 11.97 2.31
N ASP A 557 28.04 10.72 2.23
CA ASP A 557 27.78 9.72 3.27
C ASP A 557 28.19 10.23 4.65
N GLY A 558 27.32 10.00 5.64
CA GLY A 558 27.47 10.53 7.00
C GLY A 558 26.96 11.97 7.21
N THR A 559 26.56 12.68 6.14
CA THR A 559 26.03 14.06 6.22
C THR A 559 24.59 14.20 5.72
N TRP A 560 23.86 13.09 5.65
CA TRP A 560 22.48 13.04 5.19
C TRP A 560 21.56 13.97 6.00
N GLN A 561 20.90 14.90 5.30
CA GLN A 561 19.98 15.86 5.90
C GLN A 561 18.97 16.38 4.88
N ARG A 562 17.82 16.86 5.37
CA ARG A 562 16.81 17.55 4.55
C ARG A 562 15.90 18.40 5.41
N ALA A 563 15.65 19.65 5.02
CA ALA A 563 14.62 20.45 5.65
C ALA A 563 13.22 19.89 5.37
N LEU A 564 12.35 19.96 6.38
CA LEU A 564 10.93 19.78 6.15
C LEU A 564 10.44 20.89 5.20
N PHE A 565 9.52 20.55 4.32
CA PHE A 565 8.74 21.54 3.58
C PHE A 565 7.29 21.34 3.98
N ASN A 566 6.68 22.34 4.61
CA ASN A 566 5.32 22.28 5.15
C ASN A 566 5.07 20.96 5.91
N GLY A 567 5.93 20.72 6.91
CA GLY A 567 5.82 19.62 7.86
C GLY A 567 6.46 18.28 7.44
N LYS A 568 6.92 18.12 6.20
CA LYS A 568 7.33 16.79 5.67
C LYS A 568 8.65 16.77 4.91
N CYS A 569 9.39 15.68 5.07
CA CYS A 569 10.44 15.24 4.15
C CYS A 569 10.47 13.70 4.04
N GLN A 570 11.27 13.17 3.11
CA GLN A 570 11.34 11.75 2.79
C GLN A 570 12.80 11.29 2.65
N VAL A 571 13.05 10.04 3.06
CA VAL A 571 14.34 9.36 2.94
C VAL A 571 14.14 8.00 2.27
N ILE A 572 15.06 7.63 1.37
CA ILE A 572 15.06 6.32 0.71
C ILE A 572 16.26 5.52 1.19
N VAL A 573 16.00 4.34 1.77
CA VAL A 573 17.01 3.43 2.28
C VAL A 573 17.07 2.18 1.41
N GLN A 574 18.25 1.85 0.89
CA GLN A 574 18.51 0.64 0.11
C GLN A 574 19.24 -0.41 0.96
N ALA A 575 18.81 -1.67 0.85
CA ALA A 575 19.44 -2.81 1.47
C ALA A 575 20.87 -3.03 0.95
N GLY A 576 21.74 -3.54 1.81
CA GLY A 576 22.97 -4.20 1.42
C GLY A 576 22.73 -5.65 0.97
N LYS A 577 23.78 -6.48 1.04
CA LYS A 577 23.74 -7.88 0.55
C LYS A 577 23.76 -8.91 1.68
N THR A 578 23.86 -8.45 2.92
CA THR A 578 23.98 -9.29 4.10
C THR A 578 22.75 -9.13 4.98
N PRO A 579 22.12 -10.24 5.41
CA PRO A 579 21.07 -10.16 6.41
C PRO A 579 21.57 -9.44 7.67
N SER A 580 20.85 -8.42 8.12
CA SER A 580 21.28 -7.58 9.23
C SER A 580 20.12 -6.80 9.85
N PHE A 581 20.31 -6.33 11.09
CA PHE A 581 19.49 -5.28 11.67
C PHE A 581 20.05 -3.93 11.25
N ILE A 582 19.20 -3.10 10.68
CA ILE A 582 19.51 -1.77 10.20
C ILE A 582 18.85 -0.78 11.15
N LYS A 583 19.65 0.05 11.82
CA LYS A 583 19.16 1.11 12.69
C LYS A 583 19.10 2.41 11.92
N PHE A 584 17.92 3.00 11.85
CA PHE A 584 17.72 4.32 11.24
C PHE A 584 17.28 5.32 12.31
N GLN A 585 17.88 6.51 12.29
CA GLN A 585 17.54 7.59 13.21
C GLN A 585 17.43 8.93 12.46
N ALA A 586 16.44 9.73 12.84
CA ALA A 586 16.21 11.09 12.41
C ALA A 586 16.25 12.04 13.62
N THR A 587 17.01 13.13 13.51
CA THR A 587 17.24 14.08 14.61
C THR A 587 17.07 15.52 14.12
N ALA A 588 16.63 16.41 15.00
CA ALA A 588 16.53 17.85 14.74
C ALA A 588 16.85 18.62 16.01
N THR A 589 17.44 19.81 15.88
CA THR A 589 17.82 20.63 17.02
C THR A 589 16.61 20.94 17.90
N GLY A 590 16.68 20.57 19.18
CA GLY A 590 15.64 20.87 20.17
C GLY A 590 14.42 19.94 20.15
N LEU A 591 14.39 18.92 19.29
CA LEU A 591 13.29 17.95 19.20
C LEU A 591 13.72 16.57 19.73
N TRP A 592 12.75 15.80 20.25
CA TRP A 592 12.95 14.38 20.49
C TRP A 592 13.20 13.64 19.18
N ASN A 593 14.14 12.68 19.21
CA ASN A 593 14.58 11.96 18.03
C ASN A 593 13.59 10.86 17.63
N GLY A 594 13.43 10.63 16.33
CA GLY A 594 12.73 9.47 15.78
C GLY A 594 13.71 8.36 15.41
N SER A 595 13.39 7.11 15.70
CA SER A 595 14.22 5.95 15.30
C SER A 595 13.38 4.71 15.03
N THR A 596 13.87 3.86 14.12
CA THR A 596 13.24 2.58 13.77
C THR A 596 14.31 1.56 13.41
N GLU A 597 13.96 0.29 13.56
CA GLU A 597 14.79 -0.83 13.13
C GLU A 597 14.17 -1.50 11.90
N ILE A 598 15.02 -1.76 10.91
CA ILE A 598 14.67 -2.45 9.67
C ILE A 598 15.45 -3.76 9.65
N VAL A 599 14.82 -4.88 9.30
CA VAL A 599 15.44 -6.20 9.21
C VAL A 599 15.66 -6.56 7.74
N ALA A 600 16.92 -6.71 7.35
CA ALA A 600 17.28 -7.26 6.05
C ALA A 600 17.36 -8.79 6.14
N VAL A 601 16.61 -9.50 5.28
CA VAL A 601 16.53 -10.97 5.26
C VAL A 601 17.12 -11.57 3.98
N SER A 602 17.60 -12.82 4.06
CA SER A 602 18.15 -13.51 2.88
C SER A 602 17.06 -13.85 1.86
N SER A 603 17.28 -13.50 0.60
CA SER A 603 16.40 -13.86 -0.51
C SER A 603 16.28 -15.38 -0.73
N ALA A 604 17.35 -16.14 -0.49
CA ALA A 604 17.35 -17.60 -0.62
C ALA A 604 16.53 -18.29 0.47
N ASN A 605 16.62 -17.81 1.73
CA ASN A 605 15.89 -18.39 2.85
C ASN A 605 14.38 -18.14 2.75
N ALA A 606 13.96 -17.02 2.17
CA ALA A 606 12.54 -16.74 1.94
C ALA A 606 11.91 -17.77 0.96
N ALA A 607 12.68 -18.27 0.00
CA ALA A 607 12.20 -19.19 -1.04
C ALA A 607 12.15 -20.67 -0.61
N ILE A 608 12.96 -21.09 0.36
CA ILE A 608 12.96 -22.46 0.89
C ILE A 608 11.80 -22.62 1.87
N ILE A 609 11.00 -23.68 1.68
CA ILE A 609 9.86 -24.00 2.55
C ILE A 609 10.09 -25.41 3.13
N THR A 610 10.36 -25.47 4.44
CA THR A 610 10.38 -26.74 5.19
C THR A 610 9.28 -26.77 6.24
N ASN A 611 8.66 -27.93 6.41
CA ASN A 611 7.61 -28.14 7.40
C ASN A 611 8.02 -29.27 8.35
N ASP A 612 7.92 -29.01 9.66
CA ASP A 612 8.05 -30.06 10.68
C ASP A 612 6.70 -30.72 10.93
N LYS A 613 6.58 -31.98 10.53
CA LYS A 613 5.35 -32.77 10.67
C LYS A 613 5.00 -33.06 12.13
N ASN A 614 5.96 -33.00 13.06
CA ASN A 614 5.73 -33.36 14.47
C ASN A 614 4.86 -32.34 15.22
N TYR A 615 4.95 -31.07 14.84
CA TYR A 615 4.16 -29.97 15.44
C TYR A 615 3.10 -29.41 14.48
N THR A 616 2.80 -30.15 13.41
CA THR A 616 1.73 -29.74 12.49
C THR A 616 0.38 -30.09 13.11
N SER A 617 -0.39 -29.08 13.51
CA SER A 617 -1.74 -29.29 14.04
C SER A 617 -2.64 -30.04 13.04
N LYS A 618 -3.28 -31.13 13.49
CA LYS A 618 -4.17 -31.98 12.68
C LYS A 618 -5.54 -31.32 12.40
N THR A 619 -5.94 -30.33 13.20
CA THR A 619 -7.22 -29.62 13.08
C THR A 619 -7.06 -28.25 12.43
N ASN A 620 -7.96 -27.89 11.51
CA ASN A 620 -7.78 -26.76 10.59
C ASN A 620 -8.26 -25.40 11.10
N SER A 621 -9.02 -25.32 12.20
CA SER A 621 -9.44 -24.07 12.87
C SER A 621 -10.21 -24.39 14.15
N SER A 622 -10.44 -23.40 15.02
CA SER A 622 -11.52 -23.48 16.01
C SER A 622 -12.87 -23.64 15.28
N SER A 623 -13.82 -24.37 15.88
CA SER A 623 -15.20 -24.51 15.39
C SER A 623 -16.11 -23.39 15.90
N LYS A 624 -15.62 -22.50 16.77
CA LYS A 624 -16.41 -21.42 17.37
C LYS A 624 -16.31 -20.14 16.53
N GLU A 625 -17.44 -19.46 16.37
CA GLU A 625 -17.48 -18.14 15.77
C GLU A 625 -16.72 -17.12 16.64
N ILE A 626 -15.91 -16.26 16.01
CA ILE A 626 -15.25 -15.16 16.70
C ILE A 626 -16.26 -14.03 16.90
N GLU A 627 -16.56 -13.76 18.17
CA GLU A 627 -17.43 -12.68 18.59
C GLU A 627 -16.76 -11.31 18.44
N LYS A 628 -17.58 -10.26 18.41
CA LYS A 628 -17.11 -8.88 18.45
C LYS A 628 -16.54 -8.54 19.83
N MET A 629 -15.43 -7.82 19.86
CA MET A 629 -14.67 -7.53 21.07
C MET A 629 -14.37 -6.04 21.24
N ILE A 630 -14.72 -5.53 22.41
CA ILE A 630 -14.14 -4.32 22.98
C ILE A 630 -13.27 -4.81 24.14
N GLY A 631 -11.98 -4.87 23.89
CA GLY A 631 -11.00 -5.43 24.79
C GLY A 631 -10.10 -4.38 25.43
N ALA A 632 -9.49 -4.76 26.55
CA ALA A 632 -8.39 -4.01 27.18
C ALA A 632 -7.27 -4.97 27.55
N ASP A 633 -6.03 -4.59 27.25
CA ASP A 633 -4.87 -5.19 27.92
C ASP A 633 -4.66 -4.48 29.26
N ILE A 634 -4.71 -5.22 30.35
CA ILE A 634 -4.59 -4.69 31.72
C ILE A 634 -3.56 -5.47 32.53
N SER A 635 -2.52 -5.98 31.89
CA SER A 635 -1.53 -6.81 32.56
C SER A 635 -0.72 -6.04 33.62
N PHE A 636 -0.72 -4.70 33.62
CA PHE A 636 -0.16 -3.88 34.71
C PHE A 636 -1.04 -3.83 35.97
N LEU A 637 -2.30 -4.28 35.93
CA LEU A 637 -3.22 -4.12 37.07
C LEU A 637 -2.65 -4.64 38.40
N PRO A 638 -2.08 -5.86 38.50
CA PRO A 638 -1.48 -6.33 39.75
C PRO A 638 -0.35 -5.44 40.27
N GLU A 639 0.46 -4.86 39.38
CA GLU A 639 1.54 -3.94 39.75
C GLU A 639 1.00 -2.60 40.27
N LEU A 640 -0.07 -2.08 39.64
CA LEU A 640 -0.74 -0.86 40.09
C LEU A 640 -1.36 -1.05 41.48
N GLU A 641 -1.97 -2.20 41.72
CA GLU A 641 -2.56 -2.57 43.02
C GLU A 641 -1.49 -2.75 44.10
N ASP A 642 -0.34 -3.38 43.79
CA ASP A 642 0.80 -3.48 44.73
C ASP A 642 1.39 -2.11 45.08
N LYS A 643 1.29 -1.13 44.15
CA LYS A 643 1.64 0.29 44.40
C LYS A 643 0.56 1.06 45.17
N GLY A 644 -0.55 0.42 45.54
CA GLY A 644 -1.63 1.00 46.32
C GLY A 644 -2.65 1.82 45.51
N VAL A 645 -2.63 1.73 44.17
CA VAL A 645 -3.65 2.37 43.34
C VAL A 645 -4.99 1.69 43.57
N LYS A 646 -6.04 2.50 43.79
CA LYS A 646 -7.43 2.04 43.91
C LYS A 646 -8.24 2.67 42.79
N PHE A 647 -9.04 1.87 42.11
CA PHE A 647 -9.82 2.35 40.98
C PHE A 647 -11.23 2.76 41.42
N SER A 648 -11.73 3.84 40.84
CA SER A 648 -13.09 4.32 41.10
C SER A 648 -13.75 4.88 39.85
N ASP A 649 -15.06 4.68 39.75
CA ASP A 649 -15.91 5.28 38.72
C ASP A 649 -17.13 5.91 39.40
N LYS A 650 -17.50 7.13 38.99
CA LYS A 650 -18.65 7.87 39.54
C LYS A 650 -18.66 7.98 41.08
N GLY A 651 -17.47 8.04 41.69
CA GLY A 651 -17.30 8.13 43.14
C GLY A 651 -17.35 6.81 43.90
N GLU A 652 -17.55 5.68 43.23
CA GLU A 652 -17.55 4.34 43.83
C GLU A 652 -16.22 3.63 43.56
N THR A 653 -15.56 3.14 44.61
CA THR A 653 -14.36 2.30 44.48
C THR A 653 -14.77 0.86 44.14
N LYS A 654 -14.22 0.31 43.06
CA LYS A 654 -14.51 -1.06 42.56
C LYS A 654 -13.25 -1.68 41.96
N ASP A 655 -13.33 -2.98 41.66
CA ASP A 655 -12.32 -3.65 40.85
C ASP A 655 -12.25 -3.01 39.45
N ALA A 656 -11.04 -2.74 38.94
CA ALA A 656 -10.87 -2.15 37.61
C ALA A 656 -11.52 -2.99 36.50
N ILE A 657 -11.52 -4.32 36.64
CA ILE A 657 -12.14 -5.28 35.71
C ILE A 657 -13.66 -5.10 35.68
N GLU A 658 -14.28 -4.86 36.85
CA GLU A 658 -15.72 -4.57 36.95
C GLU A 658 -16.05 -3.21 36.33
N ILE A 659 -15.24 -2.19 36.59
CA ILE A 659 -15.43 -0.87 35.99
C ILE A 659 -15.36 -0.95 34.46
N LEU A 660 -14.37 -1.64 33.90
CA LEU A 660 -14.28 -1.83 32.45
C LEU A 660 -15.50 -2.58 31.91
N LYS A 661 -15.95 -3.64 32.58
CA LYS A 661 -17.18 -4.36 32.20
C LYS A 661 -18.41 -3.44 32.18
N ASP A 662 -18.57 -2.60 33.20
CA ASP A 662 -19.69 -1.65 33.31
C ASP A 662 -19.73 -0.66 32.13
N HIS A 663 -18.56 -0.35 31.56
CA HIS A 663 -18.40 0.50 30.37
C HIS A 663 -18.31 -0.29 29.05
N GLY A 664 -18.77 -1.54 29.07
CA GLY A 664 -19.06 -2.33 27.88
C GLY A 664 -17.88 -3.12 27.31
N PHE A 665 -16.75 -3.20 28.02
CA PHE A 665 -15.67 -4.12 27.68
C PHE A 665 -16.14 -5.57 27.92
N ASN A 666 -15.82 -6.46 26.97
CA ASN A 666 -16.23 -7.88 27.04
C ASN A 666 -15.05 -8.86 26.93
N TYR A 667 -13.85 -8.35 26.67
CA TYR A 667 -12.61 -9.12 26.62
C TYR A 667 -11.52 -8.44 27.45
N ILE A 668 -10.68 -9.26 28.08
CA ILE A 668 -9.43 -8.83 28.68
C ILE A 668 -8.29 -9.59 28.03
N ARG A 669 -7.24 -8.86 27.66
CA ARG A 669 -5.96 -9.43 27.24
C ARG A 669 -5.00 -9.45 28.42
N LEU A 670 -4.32 -10.58 28.63
CA LEU A 670 -3.25 -10.74 29.61
C LEU A 670 -1.99 -11.25 28.93
N ARG A 671 -0.86 -10.64 29.29
CA ARG A 671 0.48 -11.08 28.91
C ARG A 671 1.02 -12.08 29.93
N ILE A 672 1.68 -13.13 29.47
CA ILE A 672 2.40 -14.06 30.34
C ILE A 672 3.87 -14.19 29.93
N PHE A 673 4.76 -13.95 30.89
CA PHE A 673 6.22 -14.14 30.77
C PHE A 673 6.63 -15.48 31.37
N ASN A 674 7.78 -16.00 30.93
CA ASN A 674 8.33 -17.27 31.39
C ASN A 674 8.77 -17.22 32.87
N GLU A 675 9.75 -16.37 33.17
CA GLU A 675 10.25 -16.17 34.53
C GLU A 675 10.48 -14.67 34.82
N PRO A 676 9.40 -13.87 34.94
CA PRO A 676 9.50 -12.43 35.13
C PRO A 676 10.11 -12.04 36.48
N ALA A 677 10.11 -12.94 37.47
CA ALA A 677 10.68 -12.73 38.79
C ALA A 677 12.22 -12.78 38.84
N ASN A 678 12.87 -13.25 37.76
CA ASN A 678 14.33 -13.28 37.67
C ASN A 678 14.92 -11.87 37.80
N ASP A 679 16.20 -11.76 38.19
CA ASP A 679 16.85 -10.45 38.39
C ASP A 679 16.85 -9.57 37.13
N SER A 680 16.84 -10.17 35.95
CA SER A 680 16.70 -9.49 34.65
C SER A 680 15.33 -9.67 34.01
N GLY A 681 14.38 -10.25 34.74
CA GLY A 681 13.00 -10.45 34.30
C GLY A 681 12.19 -9.15 34.38
N TYR A 682 10.98 -9.17 33.81
CA TYR A 682 10.09 -8.02 33.73
C TYR A 682 9.77 -7.39 35.10
N SER A 683 9.64 -8.23 36.13
CA SER A 683 9.25 -7.83 37.47
C SER A 683 10.13 -8.53 38.53
N PRO A 684 11.39 -8.10 38.67
CA PRO A 684 12.37 -8.78 39.52
C PRO A 684 11.84 -8.97 40.95
N LYS A 685 11.96 -10.19 41.48
CA LYS A 685 11.53 -10.62 42.83
C LYS A 685 10.01 -10.60 43.09
N LYS A 686 9.22 -9.94 42.26
CA LYS A 686 7.78 -9.77 42.42
C LYS A 686 6.98 -10.71 41.51
N GLY A 687 7.45 -10.91 40.28
CA GLY A 687 6.88 -11.90 39.35
C GLY A 687 5.56 -11.48 38.70
N PHE A 688 5.24 -10.19 38.58
CA PHE A 688 4.05 -9.77 37.82
C PHE A 688 4.05 -10.35 36.40
N CYS A 689 2.87 -10.76 35.93
CA CYS A 689 2.66 -11.47 34.66
C CYS A 689 3.31 -12.88 34.59
N ASP A 690 3.58 -13.52 35.73
CA ASP A 690 3.85 -14.96 35.79
C ASP A 690 2.56 -15.79 35.77
N LEU A 691 2.70 -17.12 35.85
CA LEU A 691 1.56 -18.04 35.85
C LEU A 691 0.63 -17.86 37.07
N GLU A 692 1.17 -17.57 38.25
CA GLU A 692 0.36 -17.42 39.47
C GLU A 692 -0.49 -16.14 39.42
N HIS A 693 0.09 -15.01 39.03
CA HIS A 693 -0.65 -13.76 38.80
C HIS A 693 -1.64 -13.91 37.65
N THR A 694 -1.28 -14.60 36.58
CA THR A 694 -2.18 -14.88 35.45
C THR A 694 -3.40 -15.69 35.90
N LYS A 695 -3.22 -16.72 36.73
CA LYS A 695 -4.31 -17.50 37.32
C LYS A 695 -5.23 -16.64 38.18
N GLN A 696 -4.67 -15.77 39.02
CA GLN A 696 -5.46 -14.85 39.85
C GLN A 696 -6.29 -13.88 38.99
N MET A 697 -5.68 -13.28 37.97
CA MET A 697 -6.37 -12.39 37.04
C MET A 697 -7.43 -13.13 36.20
N ALA A 698 -7.14 -14.33 35.72
CA ALA A 698 -8.08 -15.15 34.95
C ALA A 698 -9.35 -15.46 35.77
N LYS A 699 -9.22 -15.76 37.07
CA LYS A 699 -10.37 -15.89 37.98
C LYS A 699 -11.21 -14.61 38.05
N ARG A 700 -10.57 -13.45 38.24
CA ARG A 700 -11.26 -12.15 38.31
C ARG A 700 -12.01 -11.85 37.01
N ILE A 701 -11.36 -12.06 35.86
CA ILE A 701 -11.94 -11.85 34.53
C ILE A 701 -13.17 -12.75 34.31
N LYS A 702 -13.04 -14.05 34.61
CA LYS A 702 -14.14 -15.01 34.43
C LYS A 702 -15.27 -14.79 35.44
N ALA A 703 -14.96 -14.39 36.68
CA ALA A 703 -15.97 -14.00 37.67
C ALA A 703 -16.75 -12.76 37.24
N ALA A 704 -16.07 -11.81 36.59
CA ALA A 704 -16.72 -10.67 35.94
C ALA A 704 -17.51 -11.08 34.67
N GLY A 705 -17.46 -12.34 34.22
CA GLY A 705 -18.17 -12.79 33.02
C GLY A 705 -17.57 -12.26 31.71
N MET A 706 -16.33 -11.81 31.73
CA MET A 706 -15.60 -11.39 30.53
C MET A 706 -14.77 -12.54 29.96
N LYS A 707 -14.40 -12.40 28.69
CA LYS A 707 -13.55 -13.35 27.98
C LYS A 707 -12.08 -13.01 28.12
N LEU A 708 -11.23 -14.03 27.95
CA LEU A 708 -9.78 -13.92 28.14
C LEU A 708 -9.04 -14.21 26.83
N LEU A 709 -8.23 -13.25 26.39
CA LEU A 709 -7.16 -13.41 25.43
C LEU A 709 -5.83 -13.55 26.19
N LEU A 710 -5.16 -14.69 26.06
CA LEU A 710 -3.87 -14.93 26.70
C LEU A 710 -2.74 -14.80 25.68
N ASP A 711 -1.79 -13.91 25.94
CA ASP A 711 -0.64 -13.67 25.09
C ASP A 711 0.66 -14.23 25.68
N PHE A 712 1.21 -15.23 25.00
CA PHE A 712 2.49 -15.82 25.36
C PHE A 712 3.64 -15.02 24.75
N HIS A 713 4.35 -14.27 25.59
CA HIS A 713 5.52 -13.50 25.13
C HIS A 713 6.73 -14.37 24.80
N TYR A 714 6.80 -15.58 25.37
CA TYR A 714 7.96 -16.48 25.24
C TYR A 714 9.28 -15.76 25.58
N SER A 715 9.29 -15.01 26.69
CA SER A 715 10.41 -14.21 27.17
C SER A 715 10.28 -14.01 28.68
N ASP A 716 11.40 -13.75 29.36
CA ASP A 716 11.39 -13.31 30.77
C ASP A 716 11.11 -11.82 30.93
N TYR A 717 11.29 -11.05 29.83
CA TYR A 717 11.11 -9.61 29.76
C TYR A 717 10.23 -9.22 28.56
N TRP A 718 9.93 -7.93 28.44
CA TRP A 718 9.21 -7.34 27.32
C TRP A 718 9.66 -7.87 25.94
N ALA A 719 8.68 -8.23 25.11
CA ALA A 719 8.87 -8.63 23.73
C ALA A 719 8.10 -7.68 22.81
N ASP A 720 8.78 -7.07 21.84
CA ASP A 720 8.26 -6.11 20.87
C ASP A 720 9.00 -6.28 19.52
N PRO A 721 8.60 -5.61 18.42
CA PRO A 721 9.24 -5.79 17.12
C PRO A 721 10.75 -5.52 17.08
N GLY A 722 11.30 -4.74 18.02
CA GLY A 722 12.74 -4.47 18.15
C GLY A 722 13.47 -5.42 19.11
N LYS A 723 12.74 -6.20 19.94
CA LYS A 723 13.34 -7.05 20.98
C LYS A 723 12.50 -8.31 21.21
N GLN A 724 13.06 -9.49 20.88
CA GLN A 724 12.37 -10.78 21.00
C GLN A 724 13.27 -11.84 21.67
N TYR A 725 13.90 -11.50 22.79
CA TYR A 725 14.92 -12.34 23.42
C TYR A 725 14.34 -13.64 24.01
N LYS A 726 15.13 -14.71 24.01
CA LYS A 726 14.77 -15.96 24.69
C LYS A 726 14.76 -15.77 26.22
N PRO A 727 13.89 -16.49 26.95
CA PRO A 727 14.01 -16.69 28.39
C PRO A 727 15.40 -17.21 28.77
N ALA A 728 15.88 -16.87 29.96
CA ALA A 728 17.17 -17.30 30.47
C ALA A 728 17.32 -18.83 30.44
N ALA A 729 16.26 -19.55 30.87
CA ALA A 729 16.21 -21.01 30.85
C ALA A 729 16.34 -21.63 29.45
N TRP A 730 16.02 -20.87 28.38
CA TRP A 730 15.97 -21.37 27.01
C TRP A 730 17.15 -20.94 26.14
N LYS A 731 18.03 -20.07 26.68
CA LYS A 731 19.11 -19.42 25.93
C LYS A 731 20.03 -20.40 25.20
N ASN A 732 20.34 -21.53 25.84
CA ASN A 732 21.30 -22.54 25.34
C ASN A 732 20.64 -23.80 24.77
N LEU A 733 19.31 -23.84 24.64
CA LEU A 733 18.63 -24.99 24.06
C LEU A 733 18.95 -25.12 22.56
N SER A 734 19.17 -26.34 22.10
CA SER A 734 19.16 -26.64 20.67
C SER A 734 17.80 -26.28 20.07
N PHE A 735 17.72 -26.08 18.75
CA PHE A 735 16.45 -25.74 18.12
C PHE A 735 15.36 -26.81 18.32
N VAL A 736 15.74 -28.08 18.42
CA VAL A 736 14.79 -29.18 18.72
C VAL A 736 14.25 -29.05 20.14
N GLU A 737 15.12 -28.81 21.12
CA GLU A 737 14.73 -28.60 22.52
C GLU A 737 13.94 -27.31 22.71
N LEU A 738 14.27 -26.24 21.97
CA LEU A 738 13.56 -24.97 22.01
C LEU A 738 12.10 -25.12 21.54
N LYS A 739 11.85 -25.84 20.44
CA LYS A 739 10.49 -26.15 20.00
C LYS A 739 9.71 -26.93 21.06
N LYS A 740 10.36 -27.92 21.68
CA LYS A 740 9.77 -28.70 22.77
C LYS A 740 9.46 -27.81 23.97
N ALA A 741 10.34 -26.89 24.34
CA ALA A 741 10.14 -25.97 25.45
C ALA A 741 8.97 -25.02 25.21
N VAL A 742 8.82 -24.48 23.99
CA VAL A 742 7.64 -23.68 23.60
C VAL A 742 6.36 -24.50 23.76
N PHE A 743 6.33 -25.71 23.21
CA PHE A 743 5.17 -26.60 23.30
C PHE A 743 4.82 -26.93 24.76
N ASP A 744 5.80 -27.39 25.55
CA ASP A 744 5.61 -27.82 26.94
C ASP A 744 5.17 -26.67 27.84
N TYR A 745 5.75 -25.49 27.67
CA TYR A 745 5.40 -24.31 28.46
C TYR A 745 3.97 -23.86 28.19
N THR A 746 3.60 -23.72 26.90
CA THR A 746 2.23 -23.35 26.52
C THR A 746 1.22 -24.38 27.03
N LYS A 747 1.53 -25.67 26.89
CA LYS A 747 0.68 -26.74 27.40
C LYS A 747 0.54 -26.70 28.92
N LYS A 748 1.63 -26.50 29.67
CA LYS A 748 1.62 -26.39 31.14
C LYS A 748 0.68 -25.28 31.59
N VAL A 749 0.87 -24.06 31.08
CA VAL A 749 0.06 -22.89 31.45
C VAL A 749 -1.43 -23.14 31.19
N LEU A 750 -1.78 -23.67 30.02
CA LEU A 750 -3.17 -23.93 29.67
C LEU A 750 -3.79 -25.06 30.49
N LEU A 751 -3.02 -26.10 30.85
CA LEU A 751 -3.50 -27.17 31.73
C LEU A 751 -3.81 -26.65 33.14
N GLU A 752 -2.96 -25.78 33.70
CA GLU A 752 -3.24 -25.17 35.01
C GLU A 752 -4.47 -24.26 34.99
N LEU A 753 -4.67 -23.48 33.91
CA LEU A 753 -5.89 -22.70 33.73
C LEU A 753 -7.13 -23.58 33.50
N LYS A 754 -6.96 -24.74 32.86
CA LYS A 754 -8.03 -25.74 32.68
C LYS A 754 -8.45 -26.36 33.99
N GLU A 755 -7.49 -26.78 34.81
CA GLU A 755 -7.75 -27.30 36.15
C GLU A 755 -8.46 -26.26 37.03
N GLN A 756 -8.12 -24.97 36.86
CA GLN A 756 -8.77 -23.86 37.53
C GLN A 756 -10.17 -23.50 36.97
N GLY A 757 -10.56 -24.02 35.79
CA GLY A 757 -11.82 -23.68 35.12
C GLY A 757 -11.83 -22.32 34.43
N THR A 758 -10.66 -21.74 34.15
CA THR A 758 -10.49 -20.39 33.61
C THR A 758 -9.72 -20.37 32.28
N LEU A 759 -9.89 -21.40 31.45
CA LEU A 759 -9.27 -21.46 30.12
C LEU A 759 -9.50 -20.17 29.32
N PRO A 760 -8.48 -19.68 28.59
CA PRO A 760 -8.64 -18.53 27.72
C PRO A 760 -9.57 -18.87 26.55
N ASP A 761 -10.30 -17.88 26.07
CA ASP A 761 -11.15 -17.98 24.89
C ASP A 761 -10.31 -17.89 23.60
N MET A 762 -9.15 -17.24 23.69
CA MET A 762 -8.23 -17.02 22.59
C MET A 762 -6.78 -16.94 23.09
N VAL A 763 -5.84 -17.37 22.25
CA VAL A 763 -4.40 -17.36 22.53
C VAL A 763 -3.62 -16.67 21.41
N GLN A 764 -2.62 -15.89 21.78
CA GLN A 764 -1.54 -15.43 20.90
C GLN A 764 -0.26 -16.20 21.21
N ALA A 765 0.41 -16.69 20.16
CA ALA A 765 1.72 -17.31 20.26
C ALA A 765 2.78 -16.29 19.83
N GLY A 766 3.22 -15.48 20.78
CA GLY A 766 4.14 -14.36 20.56
C GLY A 766 3.41 -13.02 20.42
N ASN A 767 4.08 -11.96 20.83
CA ASN A 767 3.61 -10.57 20.75
C ASN A 767 4.29 -9.83 19.59
N GLU A 768 3.52 -9.21 18.70
CA GLU A 768 4.00 -8.38 17.58
C GLU A 768 5.14 -9.04 16.77
N ILE A 769 4.90 -10.25 16.27
CA ILE A 769 5.96 -11.14 15.77
C ILE A 769 6.40 -10.89 14.32
N ASN A 770 6.16 -9.71 13.73
CA ASN A 770 6.52 -9.45 12.33
C ASN A 770 8.03 -9.58 12.07
N HIS A 771 8.88 -9.32 13.08
CA HIS A 771 10.32 -9.60 13.02
C HIS A 771 10.72 -10.94 13.69
N GLY A 772 9.75 -11.71 14.19
CA GLY A 772 9.92 -13.04 14.76
C GLY A 772 9.70 -13.12 16.28
N MET A 773 10.14 -14.23 16.89
CA MET A 773 10.12 -14.51 18.33
C MET A 773 11.37 -15.31 18.72
N LEU A 774 11.79 -15.33 19.99
CA LEU A 774 12.87 -16.22 20.47
C LEU A 774 14.18 -16.11 19.67
N TRP A 775 14.67 -14.89 19.48
CA TRP A 775 15.87 -14.61 18.68
C TRP A 775 17.14 -15.27 19.23
N PRO A 776 18.09 -15.68 18.35
CA PRO A 776 18.06 -15.50 16.89
C PRO A 776 17.30 -16.59 16.12
N ASP A 777 16.95 -17.71 16.76
CA ASP A 777 16.41 -18.89 16.06
C ASP A 777 15.07 -18.63 15.38
N GLY A 778 14.15 -17.95 16.05
CA GLY A 778 12.85 -17.60 15.48
C GLY A 778 12.81 -16.19 14.90
N SER A 779 13.92 -15.60 14.45
CA SER A 779 13.86 -14.32 13.75
C SER A 779 13.23 -14.44 12.36
N ILE A 780 12.72 -13.34 11.80
CA ILE A 780 12.24 -13.30 10.41
C ILE A 780 13.35 -13.57 9.38
N GLY A 781 14.63 -13.49 9.77
CA GLY A 781 15.74 -13.99 8.94
C GLY A 781 15.80 -15.52 8.83
N ASN A 782 15.10 -16.23 9.72
CA ASN A 782 15.02 -17.68 9.83
C ASN A 782 13.56 -18.16 9.73
N ILE A 783 12.85 -17.73 8.67
CA ILE A 783 11.39 -17.89 8.51
C ILE A 783 10.88 -19.33 8.75
N ASP A 784 11.60 -20.36 8.27
CA ASP A 784 11.25 -21.77 8.51
C ASP A 784 11.26 -22.12 10.02
N LYS A 785 12.29 -21.68 10.74
CA LYS A 785 12.41 -21.93 12.18
C LYS A 785 11.36 -21.16 12.97
N LEU A 786 11.11 -19.90 12.59
CA LEU A 786 10.03 -19.08 13.15
C LEU A 786 8.67 -19.78 13.00
N ALA A 787 8.31 -20.20 11.78
CA ALA A 787 7.07 -20.91 11.52
C ALA A 787 6.94 -22.20 12.36
N GLN A 788 8.03 -22.94 12.55
CA GLN A 788 8.04 -24.14 13.39
C GLN A 788 7.84 -23.84 14.88
N LEU A 789 8.38 -22.73 15.39
CA LEU A 789 8.15 -22.30 16.79
C LEU A 789 6.70 -21.85 17.01
N ILE A 790 6.13 -21.08 16.09
CA ILE A 790 4.71 -20.71 16.13
C ILE A 790 3.83 -21.95 16.10
N ASN A 791 4.13 -22.91 15.20
CA ASN A 791 3.42 -24.18 15.13
C ASN A 791 3.52 -25.00 16.41
N ALA A 792 4.68 -25.00 17.10
CA ALA A 792 4.82 -25.68 18.40
C ALA A 792 3.88 -25.07 19.46
N GLY A 793 3.82 -23.74 19.56
CA GLY A 793 2.87 -23.05 20.45
C GLY A 793 1.42 -23.36 20.07
N ASN A 794 1.08 -23.25 18.79
CA ASN A 794 -0.28 -23.50 18.30
C ASN A 794 -0.72 -24.97 18.48
N ALA A 795 0.20 -25.91 18.32
CA ALA A 795 -0.06 -27.33 18.56
C ALA A 795 -0.37 -27.60 20.04
N ALA A 796 0.36 -26.98 20.97
CA ALA A 796 0.10 -27.09 22.40
C ALA A 796 -1.30 -26.55 22.77
N VAL A 797 -1.68 -25.40 22.21
CA VAL A 797 -3.04 -24.84 22.39
C VAL A 797 -4.11 -25.85 21.96
N LYS A 798 -4.00 -26.36 20.73
CA LYS A 798 -5.02 -27.27 20.18
C LYS A 798 -5.02 -28.65 20.85
N GLU A 799 -3.90 -29.09 21.43
CA GLU A 799 -3.85 -30.32 22.22
C GLU A 799 -4.58 -30.20 23.55
N VAL A 800 -4.50 -29.04 24.22
CA VAL A 800 -5.22 -28.81 25.49
C VAL A 800 -6.71 -28.61 25.26
N ASP A 801 -7.08 -27.79 24.27
CA ASP A 801 -8.46 -27.58 23.85
C ASP A 801 -8.52 -27.03 22.42
N ALA A 802 -9.06 -27.84 21.49
CA ALA A 802 -9.15 -27.47 20.07
C ALA A 802 -10.08 -26.27 19.80
N SER A 803 -10.96 -25.90 20.74
CA SER A 803 -11.92 -24.81 20.59
C SER A 803 -11.33 -23.43 20.89
N ILE A 804 -10.16 -23.34 21.52
CA ILE A 804 -9.47 -22.06 21.77
C ILE A 804 -9.08 -21.43 20.43
N ALA A 805 -9.46 -20.17 20.20
CA ALA A 805 -9.08 -19.44 18.99
C ALA A 805 -7.59 -19.06 19.03
N ILE A 806 -6.91 -19.12 17.89
CA ILE A 806 -5.50 -18.72 17.78
C ILE A 806 -5.39 -17.46 16.92
N MET A 807 -4.87 -16.39 17.49
CA MET A 807 -4.54 -15.16 16.78
C MET A 807 -3.06 -15.15 16.39
N VAL A 808 -2.77 -14.80 15.13
CA VAL A 808 -1.43 -14.34 14.74
C VAL A 808 -1.40 -12.82 14.88
N HIS A 809 -0.44 -12.29 15.63
CA HIS A 809 -0.37 -10.87 15.94
C HIS A 809 0.92 -10.24 15.42
N ILE A 810 0.79 -9.21 14.59
CA ILE A 810 1.88 -8.45 14.00
C ILE A 810 1.69 -6.94 14.24
N ALA A 811 2.78 -6.18 14.18
CA ALA A 811 2.73 -4.73 14.25
C ALA A 811 2.60 -4.09 12.87
N LEU A 812 2.61 -2.74 12.83
CA LEU A 812 2.61 -1.92 11.61
C LEU A 812 1.29 -2.01 10.83
N GLY A 813 0.16 -1.85 11.53
CA GLY A 813 -1.19 -2.01 10.97
C GLY A 813 -1.57 -1.12 9.78
N GLY A 814 -0.79 -0.10 9.40
CA GLY A 814 -0.97 0.64 8.14
C GLY A 814 0.00 0.24 7.01
N GLN A 815 0.98 -0.62 7.26
CA GLN A 815 2.01 -1.04 6.31
C GLN A 815 1.66 -2.40 5.69
N ASN A 816 0.73 -2.41 4.73
CA ASN A 816 0.23 -3.65 4.12
C ASN A 816 1.30 -4.59 3.54
N SER A 817 2.38 -4.06 2.95
CA SER A 817 3.50 -4.88 2.46
C SER A 817 4.15 -5.72 3.55
N GLU A 818 4.23 -5.19 4.77
CA GLU A 818 4.78 -5.91 5.93
C GLU A 818 3.86 -7.07 6.33
N SER A 819 2.57 -6.79 6.51
CA SER A 819 1.57 -7.78 6.88
C SER A 819 1.47 -8.90 5.84
N GLU A 820 1.43 -8.56 4.55
CA GLU A 820 1.36 -9.56 3.48
C GLU A 820 2.62 -10.42 3.40
N PHE A 821 3.81 -9.82 3.50
CA PHE A 821 5.06 -10.57 3.50
C PHE A 821 5.08 -11.60 4.63
N PHE A 822 4.71 -11.21 5.85
CA PHE A 822 4.68 -12.10 6.99
C PHE A 822 3.64 -13.22 6.81
N LEU A 823 2.39 -12.86 6.54
CA LEU A 823 1.27 -13.80 6.47
C LEU A 823 1.42 -14.80 5.31
N ASP A 824 1.84 -14.36 4.13
CA ASP A 824 2.07 -15.25 2.99
C ASP A 824 3.15 -16.29 3.32
N ASN A 825 4.23 -15.85 3.98
CA ASN A 825 5.31 -16.74 4.39
C ASN A 825 4.90 -17.73 5.49
N MET A 826 4.07 -17.31 6.44
CA MET A 826 3.54 -18.18 7.50
C MET A 826 2.56 -19.22 6.94
N ILE A 827 1.64 -18.82 6.06
CA ILE A 827 0.68 -19.71 5.41
C ILE A 827 1.40 -20.74 4.53
N ALA A 828 2.41 -20.31 3.75
CA ALA A 828 3.22 -21.21 2.92
C ALA A 828 3.94 -22.29 3.76
N ARG A 829 4.24 -22.00 5.03
CA ARG A 829 4.85 -22.90 6.02
C ARG A 829 3.83 -23.53 6.98
N ASN A 830 2.57 -23.59 6.54
CA ASN A 830 1.48 -24.28 7.20
C ASN A 830 1.23 -23.82 8.65
N VAL A 831 1.54 -22.57 8.97
CA VAL A 831 1.13 -21.94 10.22
C VAL A 831 -0.37 -21.70 10.17
N LYS A 832 -1.10 -22.38 11.06
CA LYS A 832 -2.55 -22.28 11.14
C LYS A 832 -2.96 -21.31 12.24
N PHE A 833 -3.85 -20.39 11.90
CA PHE A 833 -4.45 -19.42 12.81
C PHE A 833 -5.90 -19.14 12.42
N ASP A 834 -6.68 -18.68 13.39
CA ASP A 834 -8.11 -18.43 13.27
C ASP A 834 -8.41 -16.97 12.86
N LEU A 835 -7.60 -16.02 13.33
CA LEU A 835 -7.74 -14.59 13.06
C LEU A 835 -6.40 -13.84 13.03
N ILE A 836 -6.42 -12.65 12.44
CA ILE A 836 -5.28 -11.73 12.30
C ILE A 836 -5.42 -10.59 13.33
N GLY A 837 -4.37 -10.35 14.11
CA GLY A 837 -4.23 -9.21 15.01
C GLY A 837 -3.19 -8.23 14.48
N GLU A 838 -3.53 -6.95 14.48
CA GLU A 838 -2.65 -5.85 14.07
C GLU A 838 -2.47 -4.85 15.22
N SER A 839 -1.24 -4.41 15.48
CA SER A 839 -1.01 -3.22 16.30
C SER A 839 -1.06 -1.95 15.46
N TYR A 840 -1.73 -0.92 15.96
CA TYR A 840 -1.83 0.36 15.28
C TYR A 840 -1.62 1.54 16.22
N TYR A 841 -0.54 2.26 15.96
CA TYR A 841 -0.22 3.52 16.62
C TYR A 841 -0.10 4.60 15.54
N PRO A 842 -1.05 5.56 15.45
CA PRO A 842 -1.10 6.56 14.37
C PRO A 842 0.21 7.34 14.16
N LYS A 843 0.99 7.45 15.23
CA LYS A 843 2.29 8.11 15.21
C LYS A 843 3.32 7.36 14.37
N TRP A 844 3.32 6.03 14.36
CA TRP A 844 4.38 5.23 13.71
C TRP A 844 3.88 4.34 12.58
N HIS A 845 2.60 3.94 12.62
CA HIS A 845 2.04 2.89 11.77
C HIS A 845 1.23 3.46 10.60
N GLY A 846 1.50 4.71 10.18
CA GLY A 846 0.79 5.36 9.08
C GLY A 846 -0.57 5.95 9.46
N THR A 847 -1.30 6.45 8.47
CA THR A 847 -2.57 7.16 8.66
C THR A 847 -3.73 6.21 8.95
N LEU A 848 -4.88 6.76 9.37
CA LEU A 848 -6.11 5.97 9.54
C LEU A 848 -6.60 5.34 8.22
N ASP A 849 -6.33 5.99 7.09
CA ASP A 849 -6.64 5.44 5.77
C ASP A 849 -5.71 4.26 5.43
N ASP A 850 -4.43 4.36 5.77
CA ASP A 850 -3.49 3.24 5.64
C ASP A 850 -3.94 2.04 6.49
N LEU A 851 -4.39 2.27 7.73
CA LEU A 851 -4.97 1.21 8.57
C LEU A 851 -6.20 0.58 7.88
N ARG A 852 -7.18 1.39 7.47
CA ARG A 852 -8.42 0.89 6.85
C ARG A 852 -8.13 0.07 5.60
N ASP A 853 -7.24 0.58 4.75
CA ASP A 853 -6.84 -0.09 3.51
C ASP A 853 -6.13 -1.40 3.81
N ASN A 854 -5.21 -1.43 4.77
CA ASN A 854 -4.53 -2.67 5.17
C ASN A 854 -5.52 -3.70 5.72
N LEU A 855 -6.30 -3.36 6.75
CA LEU A 855 -7.23 -4.32 7.37
C LEU A 855 -8.26 -4.85 6.36
N THR A 856 -8.73 -4.00 5.44
CA THR A 856 -9.64 -4.41 4.35
C THR A 856 -8.97 -5.40 3.40
N LYS A 857 -7.73 -5.12 2.96
CA LYS A 857 -6.96 -6.02 2.10
C LYS A 857 -6.70 -7.36 2.80
N LEU A 858 -6.31 -7.37 4.07
CA LEU A 858 -6.07 -8.59 4.84
C LEU A 858 -7.35 -9.43 4.98
N ALA A 859 -8.48 -8.80 5.33
CA ALA A 859 -9.77 -9.46 5.45
C ALA A 859 -10.21 -10.12 4.12
N LEU A 860 -10.03 -9.43 2.99
CA LEU A 860 -10.42 -9.92 1.66
C LEU A 860 -9.44 -10.98 1.11
N LYS A 861 -8.14 -10.77 1.24
CA LYS A 861 -7.08 -11.66 0.71
C LYS A 861 -7.07 -13.01 1.43
N TYR A 862 -7.13 -13.00 2.76
CA TYR A 862 -7.01 -14.20 3.58
C TYR A 862 -8.35 -14.79 4.01
N ASN A 863 -9.46 -14.05 3.84
CA ASN A 863 -10.80 -14.44 4.29
C ASN A 863 -10.84 -14.76 5.81
N LYS A 864 -10.03 -14.06 6.60
CA LYS A 864 -9.91 -14.21 8.06
C LYS A 864 -10.54 -13.03 8.78
N ASP A 865 -10.95 -13.28 10.02
CA ASP A 865 -11.35 -12.21 10.91
C ASP A 865 -10.13 -11.38 11.32
N VAL A 866 -10.33 -10.07 11.54
CA VAL A 866 -9.28 -9.09 11.80
C VAL A 866 -9.62 -8.26 13.03
N VAL A 867 -8.62 -8.04 13.89
CA VAL A 867 -8.71 -7.26 15.15
C VAL A 867 -7.54 -6.28 15.21
N VAL A 868 -7.78 -5.06 15.67
CA VAL A 868 -6.69 -4.17 16.12
C VAL A 868 -6.39 -4.50 17.57
N VAL A 869 -5.40 -5.36 17.80
CA VAL A 869 -5.14 -5.96 19.13
C VAL A 869 -4.25 -5.10 20.02
N GLU A 870 -3.65 -4.04 19.48
CA GLU A 870 -3.07 -2.96 20.29
C GLU A 870 -3.25 -1.60 19.61
N TYR A 871 -3.75 -0.62 20.36
CA TYR A 871 -3.80 0.79 20.00
C TYR A 871 -3.96 1.63 21.28
N SER A 872 -3.82 2.96 21.18
CA SER A 872 -4.07 3.83 22.33
C SER A 872 -4.79 5.13 21.99
N GLN A 873 -4.37 5.84 20.93
CA GLN A 873 -5.00 7.07 20.47
C GLN A 873 -6.14 6.84 19.47
N LEU A 874 -6.93 7.88 19.19
CA LEU A 874 -7.98 7.90 18.15
C LEU A 874 -9.05 6.81 18.36
N LYS A 875 -9.43 6.58 19.62
CA LYS A 875 -10.29 5.46 20.06
C LYS A 875 -11.51 5.22 19.18
N GLU A 876 -12.29 6.25 18.89
CA GLU A 876 -13.50 6.12 18.06
C GLU A 876 -13.17 5.70 16.61
N ALA A 877 -12.17 6.33 16.00
CA ALA A 877 -11.82 6.10 14.60
C ALA A 877 -11.20 4.70 14.40
N VAL A 878 -10.31 4.27 15.30
CA VAL A 878 -9.70 2.94 15.26
C VAL A 878 -10.74 1.85 15.45
N ASN A 879 -11.63 1.99 16.45
CA ASN A 879 -12.73 1.02 16.66
C ASN A 879 -13.67 0.97 15.45
N LYS A 880 -14.06 2.13 14.91
CA LYS A 880 -14.90 2.19 13.71
C LYS A 880 -14.30 1.39 12.55
N ILE A 881 -13.01 1.62 12.26
CA ILE A 881 -12.30 0.89 11.19
C ILE A 881 -12.26 -0.61 11.49
N ALA A 882 -11.93 -0.98 12.73
CA ALA A 882 -11.80 -2.38 13.13
C ALA A 882 -13.14 -3.16 13.17
N PHE A 883 -14.28 -2.48 13.29
CA PHE A 883 -15.61 -3.11 13.29
C PHE A 883 -16.31 -3.07 11.92
N GLU A 884 -16.01 -2.08 11.07
CA GLU A 884 -16.75 -1.83 9.82
C GLU A 884 -16.06 -2.42 8.57
N LEU A 885 -15.17 -3.40 8.74
CA LEU A 885 -14.55 -4.12 7.62
C LEU A 885 -15.59 -4.91 6.80
N PRO A 886 -15.38 -5.10 5.48
CA PRO A 886 -16.32 -5.81 4.62
C PRO A 886 -16.56 -7.26 5.08
N ASN A 887 -17.72 -7.81 4.70
CA ASN A 887 -18.13 -9.19 5.00
C ASN A 887 -18.15 -9.52 6.52
N ASN A 888 -18.33 -8.53 7.39
CA ASN A 888 -18.35 -8.67 8.85
C ASN A 888 -17.06 -9.33 9.42
N LYS A 889 -15.93 -9.10 8.75
CA LYS A 889 -14.61 -9.63 9.14
C LYS A 889 -13.92 -8.80 10.23
N GLY A 890 -14.38 -7.58 10.47
CA GLY A 890 -13.87 -6.71 11.53
C GLY A 890 -14.46 -7.11 12.87
N LYS A 891 -13.63 -7.58 13.80
CA LYS A 891 -14.08 -8.10 15.10
C LYS A 891 -13.84 -7.18 16.27
N GLY A 892 -13.15 -6.05 16.09
CA GLY A 892 -13.00 -5.03 17.12
C GLY A 892 -11.57 -4.84 17.57
N THR A 893 -11.39 -4.43 18.83
CA THR A 893 -10.10 -3.89 19.28
C THR A 893 -9.72 -4.27 20.70
N PHE A 894 -8.43 -4.12 21.04
CA PHE A 894 -7.92 -4.11 22.41
C PHE A 894 -7.12 -2.82 22.65
N ILE A 895 -7.58 -1.99 23.60
CA ILE A 895 -6.79 -0.81 24.00
C ILE A 895 -5.63 -1.25 24.89
N TRP A 896 -4.47 -0.66 24.63
CA TRP A 896 -3.23 -0.94 25.34
C TRP A 896 -3.18 -0.24 26.70
N GLU A 897 -3.09 -1.01 27.78
CA GLU A 897 -2.84 -0.57 29.17
C GLU A 897 -3.61 0.71 29.58
N PRO A 898 -4.93 0.75 29.37
CA PRO A 898 -5.73 1.97 29.52
C PRO A 898 -5.84 2.45 30.98
N LEU A 899 -5.36 1.66 31.95
CA LEU A 899 -5.42 1.97 33.37
C LEU A 899 -4.37 2.99 33.82
N SER A 900 -3.27 3.16 33.09
CA SER A 900 -2.16 3.99 33.60
C SER A 900 -1.19 4.58 32.57
N THR A 901 -1.25 4.17 31.29
CA THR A 901 -0.29 4.62 30.28
C THR A 901 -0.94 5.33 29.11
N TRP A 902 -0.13 6.16 28.43
CA TRP A 902 -0.50 6.91 27.23
C TRP A 902 -1.82 7.67 27.38
N GLU A 903 -2.79 7.46 26.48
CA GLU A 903 -4.12 8.09 26.55
C GLU A 903 -5.05 7.23 27.44
N SER A 904 -4.74 7.16 28.74
CA SER A 904 -5.43 6.34 29.74
C SER A 904 -6.87 6.81 30.00
N VAL A 905 -7.76 5.86 30.31
CA VAL A 905 -9.16 6.13 30.68
C VAL A 905 -9.33 6.35 32.18
N PHE A 906 -8.24 6.26 32.93
CA PHE A 906 -8.12 6.62 34.33
C PHE A 906 -7.03 7.66 34.52
N GLU A 907 -7.24 8.55 35.48
CA GLU A 907 -6.22 9.44 36.01
C GLU A 907 -5.20 8.66 36.84
N LYS A 908 -4.02 9.26 37.10
CA LYS A 908 -2.93 8.60 37.87
C LYS A 908 -3.34 8.15 39.28
N ASN A 909 -4.40 8.73 39.85
CA ASN A 909 -4.94 8.37 41.16
C ASN A 909 -6.00 7.25 41.09
N GLY A 910 -6.26 6.66 39.92
CA GLY A 910 -7.22 5.58 39.72
C GLY A 910 -8.68 6.04 39.51
N VAL A 911 -8.95 7.34 39.41
CA VAL A 911 -10.30 7.85 39.11
C VAL A 911 -10.55 7.80 37.60
N SER A 912 -11.68 7.25 37.16
CA SER A 912 -12.06 7.24 35.74
C SER A 912 -12.19 8.65 35.18
N ASN A 913 -11.87 8.82 33.90
CA ASN A 913 -12.01 10.09 33.20
C ASN A 913 -13.02 9.98 32.03
N LYS A 914 -13.26 11.11 31.36
CA LYS A 914 -14.26 11.20 30.28
C LYS A 914 -14.00 10.27 29.09
N LEU A 915 -12.77 9.79 28.89
CA LEU A 915 -12.44 8.89 27.78
C LEU A 915 -13.04 7.50 27.98
N LEU A 916 -13.30 7.09 29.22
CA LEU A 916 -13.97 5.82 29.48
C LEU A 916 -15.38 5.78 28.87
N LEU A 917 -16.09 6.92 28.90
CA LEU A 917 -17.44 7.07 28.32
C LEU A 917 -17.48 6.88 26.80
N THR A 918 -16.36 6.98 26.10
CA THR A 918 -16.29 6.63 24.68
C THR A 918 -16.67 5.15 24.47
N TYR A 919 -16.29 4.27 25.39
CA TYR A 919 -16.57 2.83 25.29
C TYR A 919 -18.03 2.47 25.56
N ASP A 920 -18.76 3.25 26.37
CA ASP A 920 -20.22 3.13 26.49
C ASP A 920 -20.91 3.25 25.12
N ASN A 921 -20.48 4.24 24.34
CA ASN A 921 -21.05 4.50 23.01
C ASN A 921 -20.65 3.41 22.02
N LEU A 922 -19.37 3.02 22.01
CA LEU A 922 -18.87 1.94 21.14
C LEU A 922 -19.58 0.61 21.43
N SER A 923 -19.77 0.27 22.71
CA SER A 923 -20.45 -0.96 23.13
C SER A 923 -21.91 -0.98 22.69
N LYS A 924 -22.63 0.14 22.88
CA LYS A 924 -24.00 0.31 22.38
C LYS A 924 -24.09 0.17 20.86
N GLN A 925 -23.09 0.68 20.14
CA GLN A 925 -23.07 0.66 18.68
C GLN A 925 -22.73 -0.72 18.09
N TYR A 926 -21.75 -1.42 18.66
CA TYR A 926 -21.13 -2.59 18.01
C TYR A 926 -21.38 -3.93 18.71
N LEU A 927 -21.67 -3.94 20.01
CA LEU A 927 -21.88 -5.18 20.78
C LEU A 927 -23.36 -5.44 21.10
N LYS A 928 -24.16 -4.41 21.38
CA LYS A 928 -25.58 -4.56 21.70
C LYS A 928 -26.42 -4.58 20.41
N LYS A 929 -26.96 -5.74 20.06
CA LYS A 929 -28.11 -5.87 19.16
C LYS A 929 -29.29 -6.45 19.93
#